data_AF-A0A660VPG7-F1
#
_entry.id   AF-A0A660VPG7-F1
#
_cell.length_a   1.000
_cell.length_b   1.000
_cell.length_c   1.000
_cell.angle_alpha   90.00
_cell.angle_beta   90.00
_cell.angle_gamma   90.00
#
_symmetry.space_group_name_H-M   'P 1'
#
loop_
_entity.id
_entity.type
_entity.pdbx_description
1 polymer ?
#
loop_
_entity_poly.entity_id
_entity_poly.type
_entity_poly.pdbx_seq_one_letter_code
_entity_poly.pdbx_strand_id
1 'polypeptide(L)'
;MCLHSSQSGVRQTSRVSLQTSVSSICRLPCQTQTIVDNPVAHLLHYVALDGLYLFSEQHIRRQVVSVLRKGVGGFSLTAFWGCMPLLFVVLVVFVATGCSGRRHKSRPSGSLTITTTTLPDATEGSAYSYTVQATGGNSANYTWSISGQPLWLAIDATTGELSGTPPAGSAGTYTFTVTVDDGQQTASKQFDLLVRSGGSTTLRADFEATPTQGSAPLTVAFTDKSTGNPTSWEWDFDNDGTVDSTQQSPTYIYNNPGWYTVKLTVSDGTDTDTCVKEMYILVADNIWYVNGNGGNDANGGTGWNDAFATIGKALDVAGDYDLVLVADATYNETYLDFTGKKIYLKGTDHNSSGAQPVIDCQSSGKAFYFGSGETGDCVVDNFTIKNGSADYGGAIYCLNSGPTITDCVFSGNSVTNKGGAIYCYQDSSPTLTNCIFIGNSAISAGGAVFCLTNSSPTVSNCVFSGNSTTGNGGAIFWWNSSGSAVTNCTFSANSAGGSGGAIFCLSSSPTATNCTFSANNADEFGGAIYCWGVSSRVTLNNCILWNNSAGNAGDEIYVYDSTSSCTLNYCCVANTGYGGITSNITENNCIHSDPKFACAEVGVLRLKHDSPCIDAGDNSLVPTGVTTDIMGCQRIVGSAVDIGAYEVQGIIYVDRVGGDDANSGADWNNALKTIGVGLNAAGDGWIVVVADATYNETNLNFNGKRVYLEGVDYHSAGQRPVIDCQNGGRAFSFSSGETKDSIIDNFRIENGNAASGGAIYCSWSSPTITNCTFGGNRASDVGGAIFCSSSSPSITNCIFSGNSAVGSYCRGGAIYCYSSEPTIINCIFSGNSADYNGGAIFCDSSNPTVTNCTFSSNNAAYYGGAIYCVFSSSPTLNNSILWGNSAGSGGNEIHISDTGSSCTLNCCCVDNTGYSGWAGNITENNCIHQEPQFVNAANGDYHLKDTSPCIDAGDNTLVPSGVDKDLDGKPRIVNATVDIGAYEKQ
;
A
#
# COMPACT_ATOMS: atom_id res chain seq x y z
N MET A 1 -29.81 -27.29 35.48
CA MET A 1 -29.29 -26.99 36.84
C MET A 1 -28.79 -25.56 36.77
N CYS A 2 -29.47 -24.56 37.34
CA CYS A 2 -29.76 -24.34 38.77
C CYS A 2 -28.48 -23.98 39.56
N LEU A 3 -28.39 -22.87 40.30
CA LEU A 3 -29.39 -21.81 40.53
C LEU A 3 -28.71 -20.48 41.00
N HIS A 4 -29.47 -19.38 40.89
CA HIS A 4 -29.24 -17.99 41.32
C HIS A 4 -28.33 -17.67 42.54
N SER A 5 -27.97 -16.37 42.58
CA SER A 5 -28.04 -15.42 43.74
C SER A 5 -26.71 -14.89 44.30
N SER A 6 -26.65 -13.72 44.95
CA SER A 6 -27.03 -12.34 44.54
C SER A 6 -26.88 -11.38 45.73
N GLN A 7 -26.50 -10.11 45.49
CA GLN A 7 -26.64 -8.97 46.43
C GLN A 7 -25.82 -9.06 47.75
N SER A 8 -25.65 -8.01 48.57
CA SER A 8 -25.47 -6.56 48.34
C SER A 8 -25.04 -5.89 49.67
N GLY A 9 -24.76 -4.57 49.68
CA GLY A 9 -24.90 -3.73 50.88
C GLY A 9 -23.61 -3.43 51.66
N VAL A 10 -22.83 -2.35 51.41
CA VAL A 10 -23.10 -0.89 51.57
C VAL A 10 -22.85 -0.37 53.01
N ARG A 11 -22.23 0.84 53.08
CA ARG A 11 -21.97 1.74 54.25
C ARG A 11 -20.80 1.36 55.19
N GLN A 12 -20.10 2.31 55.83
CA GLN A 12 -19.72 3.72 55.53
C GLN A 12 -18.86 4.27 56.70
N THR A 13 -18.33 5.49 56.57
CA THR A 13 -17.68 6.36 57.60
C THR A 13 -16.20 6.03 57.91
N SER A 14 -15.22 6.94 57.73
CA SER A 14 -14.94 8.29 58.33
C SER A 14 -14.23 8.18 59.69
N ARG A 15 -13.27 9.05 60.09
CA ARG A 15 -12.47 10.13 59.44
C ARG A 15 -11.36 10.57 60.43
N VAL A 16 -10.37 11.34 59.96
CA VAL A 16 -9.63 12.41 60.72
C VAL A 16 -8.79 11.94 61.93
N SER A 17 -7.47 11.85 61.85
CA SER A 17 -6.43 12.94 61.92
C SER A 17 -6.15 13.49 63.32
N LEU A 18 -4.86 13.67 63.66
CA LEU A 18 -4.20 14.57 64.65
C LEU A 18 -2.74 14.06 64.84
N GLN A 19 -1.66 14.84 64.97
CA GLN A 19 -1.41 16.26 64.65
C GLN A 19 0.13 16.54 64.56
N THR A 20 0.53 17.61 63.84
CA THR A 20 1.74 18.46 63.96
C THR A 20 2.92 18.05 64.87
N SER A 21 4.19 18.30 64.49
CA SER A 21 4.83 19.65 64.54
C SER A 21 6.36 19.58 64.25
N VAL A 22 7.19 20.63 64.02
CA VAL A 22 7.14 22.05 63.55
C VAL A 22 8.61 22.52 63.30
N SER A 23 8.82 23.66 62.60
CA SER A 23 10.10 24.41 62.38
C SER A 23 11.09 23.82 61.35
N SER A 24 11.47 24.43 60.21
CA SER A 24 11.33 25.78 59.58
C SER A 24 12.43 26.83 59.87
N ILE A 25 12.58 27.82 58.95
CA ILE A 25 13.37 29.10 59.01
C ILE A 25 14.89 28.96 58.67
N CYS A 26 15.55 29.75 57.79
CA CYS A 26 15.15 30.88 56.91
C CYS A 26 16.15 31.23 55.76
N ARG A 27 15.68 32.01 54.77
CA ARG A 27 16.36 33.08 53.95
C ARG A 27 17.53 32.79 52.96
N LEU A 28 17.21 33.04 51.68
CA LEU A 28 17.87 33.86 50.62
C LEU A 28 19.01 34.84 51.04
N PRO A 29 19.85 35.37 50.10
CA PRO A 29 20.19 34.94 48.71
C PRO A 29 21.70 35.15 48.30
N CYS A 30 21.98 34.96 46.99
CA CYS A 30 22.83 35.80 46.12
C CYS A 30 24.27 35.38 45.71
N GLN A 31 24.66 35.91 44.54
CA GLN A 31 25.98 36.07 43.89
C GLN A 31 26.84 34.83 43.53
N THR A 32 26.70 34.41 42.28
CA THR A 32 27.86 34.18 41.39
C THR A 32 28.35 35.51 40.81
N GLN A 33 29.63 35.87 40.96
CA GLN A 33 30.29 36.85 40.07
C GLN A 33 31.82 36.88 40.25
N THR A 34 32.56 36.75 39.15
CA THR A 34 33.55 37.72 38.62
C THR A 34 33.99 37.25 37.21
N ILE A 35 33.88 38.04 36.11
CA ILE A 35 34.63 39.27 35.70
C ILE A 35 36.02 38.92 35.13
N VAL A 36 36.43 39.27 33.89
CA VAL A 36 35.76 39.90 32.71
C VAL A 36 36.24 39.18 31.41
N ASP A 37 36.23 39.64 30.13
CA ASP A 37 36.03 40.95 29.45
C ASP A 37 35.40 40.81 28.04
N ASN A 38 35.50 41.83 27.18
CA ASN A 38 34.72 42.08 25.95
C ASN A 38 35.62 42.62 24.79
N PRO A 39 35.18 43.49 23.85
CA PRO A 39 34.33 43.30 22.65
C PRO A 39 35.06 43.55 21.29
N VAL A 40 34.28 43.75 20.19
CA VAL A 40 34.54 44.57 18.96
C VAL A 40 35.18 43.85 17.74
N ALA A 41 34.83 44.11 16.45
CA ALA A 41 33.58 44.49 15.75
C ALA A 41 33.74 44.49 14.20
N HIS A 42 32.61 44.52 13.47
CA HIS A 42 32.30 45.08 12.13
C HIS A 42 33.38 45.33 11.03
N LEU A 43 33.06 44.86 9.81
CA LEU A 43 32.98 45.60 8.51
C LEU A 43 32.11 44.71 7.57
N LEU A 44 30.99 45.13 6.95
CA LEU A 44 30.80 46.03 5.77
C LEU A 44 31.51 45.49 4.50
N HIS A 45 30.94 45.45 3.28
CA HIS A 45 29.73 46.12 2.74
C HIS A 45 29.32 45.52 1.34
N TYR A 46 28.01 45.54 0.99
CA TYR A 46 27.40 45.62 -0.37
C TYR A 46 27.75 44.53 -1.46
N VAL A 47 27.04 44.31 -2.58
CA VAL A 47 25.61 44.36 -3.06
C VAL A 47 25.66 44.32 -4.62
N ALA A 48 24.57 43.90 -5.28
CA ALA A 48 24.31 43.90 -6.73
C ALA A 48 24.98 42.79 -7.59
N LEU A 49 24.42 42.35 -8.72
CA LEU A 49 23.02 42.11 -9.20
C LEU A 49 23.11 41.48 -10.62
N ASP A 50 22.02 40.83 -11.06
CA ASP A 50 21.66 40.46 -12.45
C ASP A 50 22.56 39.52 -13.29
N GLY A 51 21.91 38.60 -14.03
CA GLY A 51 22.54 37.68 -14.97
C GLY A 51 21.60 36.56 -15.46
N LEU A 52 20.91 36.77 -16.58
CA LEU A 52 19.87 35.87 -17.09
C LEU A 52 20.39 34.75 -18.03
N TYR A 53 19.75 33.57 -17.91
CA TYR A 53 19.23 32.72 -19.01
C TYR A 53 20.10 31.66 -19.76
N LEU A 54 19.46 30.47 -19.87
CA LEU A 54 19.41 29.48 -20.97
C LEU A 54 20.52 28.43 -21.21
N PHE A 55 20.07 27.18 -21.00
CA PHE A 55 20.19 25.96 -21.85
C PHE A 55 21.46 25.09 -21.95
N SER A 56 21.10 23.80 -22.07
CA SER A 56 21.71 22.63 -22.71
C SER A 56 22.81 21.84 -22.00
N GLU A 57 22.68 20.52 -22.16
CA GLU A 57 23.54 19.50 -21.60
C GLU A 57 24.82 19.29 -22.45
N GLN A 58 25.87 18.71 -21.86
CA GLN A 58 26.18 17.30 -22.09
C GLN A 58 27.22 16.76 -21.11
N HIS A 59 27.20 15.43 -20.91
CA HIS A 59 28.22 14.70 -20.15
C HIS A 59 29.60 14.76 -20.83
N ILE A 60 30.71 14.61 -20.06
CA ILE A 60 31.65 13.45 -20.16
C ILE A 60 32.95 13.61 -19.33
N ARG A 61 33.25 12.57 -18.52
CA ARG A 61 34.55 12.09 -17.96
C ARG A 61 35.40 12.94 -16.99
N ARG A 62 35.36 12.48 -15.72
CA ARG A 62 36.48 11.90 -14.91
C ARG A 62 37.86 12.59 -14.85
N GLN A 63 38.25 12.92 -13.61
CA GLN A 63 39.59 12.81 -12.98
C GLN A 63 40.83 12.51 -13.85
N VAL A 64 41.82 13.41 -13.78
CA VAL A 64 43.25 13.05 -13.56
C VAL A 64 43.91 14.14 -12.71
N VAL A 65 44.66 13.76 -11.67
CA VAL A 65 45.74 14.59 -11.10
C VAL A 65 47.08 13.91 -11.41
N SER A 66 48.08 14.72 -11.74
CA SER A 66 49.37 14.32 -12.31
C SER A 66 50.49 14.32 -11.23
N VAL A 67 51.71 13.76 -11.40
CA VAL A 67 52.40 13.16 -12.56
C VAL A 67 53.63 12.33 -12.08
N LEU A 68 54.39 11.75 -13.03
CA LEU A 68 55.74 11.12 -12.95
C LEU A 68 55.80 9.57 -12.86
N ARG A 69 56.77 8.88 -13.49
CA ARG A 69 57.38 9.05 -14.83
C ARG A 69 58.27 7.83 -15.17
N LYS A 70 58.16 7.31 -16.40
CA LYS A 70 58.98 6.23 -17.02
C LYS A 70 58.78 4.83 -16.39
N GLY A 71 58.75 3.73 -17.16
CA GLY A 71 58.67 3.62 -18.62
C GLY A 71 59.25 2.31 -19.16
N VAL A 72 58.65 1.78 -20.23
CA VAL A 72 58.99 0.51 -20.92
C VAL A 72 58.71 -0.76 -20.09
N GLY A 73 58.06 -1.82 -20.58
CA GLY A 73 57.31 -1.97 -21.83
C GLY A 73 57.41 -3.37 -22.44
N GLY A 74 56.27 -4.00 -22.73
CA GLY A 74 56.16 -5.15 -23.64
C GLY A 74 55.91 -6.53 -23.00
N PHE A 75 54.85 -7.17 -23.50
CA PHE A 75 54.55 -8.62 -23.49
C PHE A 75 54.38 -9.39 -22.16
N SER A 76 53.73 -10.57 -22.13
CA SER A 76 52.50 -11.08 -22.79
C SER A 76 52.28 -12.56 -22.40
N LEU A 77 51.02 -13.00 -22.35
CA LEU A 77 50.53 -14.39 -22.52
C LEU A 77 50.84 -15.50 -21.48
N THR A 78 49.76 -16.25 -21.17
CA THR A 78 49.70 -17.68 -20.73
C THR A 78 50.31 -18.13 -19.38
N ALA A 79 49.83 -19.20 -18.71
CA ALA A 79 48.49 -19.82 -18.66
C ALA A 79 48.43 -20.92 -17.56
N PHE A 80 47.29 -21.04 -16.87
CA PHE A 80 46.63 -22.29 -16.41
C PHE A 80 47.44 -23.53 -15.94
N TRP A 81 47.44 -23.83 -14.62
CA TRP A 81 46.87 -25.05 -13.95
C TRP A 81 47.45 -25.34 -12.54
N GLY A 82 46.63 -26.00 -11.68
CA GLY A 82 47.11 -27.11 -10.83
C GLY A 82 47.45 -26.87 -9.35
N CYS A 83 46.48 -27.15 -8.47
CA CYS A 83 46.53 -27.84 -7.15
C CYS A 83 47.69 -27.73 -6.12
N MET A 84 47.27 -27.81 -4.84
CA MET A 84 47.97 -28.04 -3.55
C MET A 84 48.84 -29.33 -3.47
N PRO A 85 49.63 -29.60 -2.38
CA PRO A 85 50.27 -28.72 -1.35
C PRO A 85 51.71 -29.15 -0.88
N LEU A 86 52.22 -28.49 0.19
CA LEU A 86 53.02 -29.02 1.34
C LEU A 86 54.59 -28.99 1.40
N LEU A 87 55.09 -28.43 2.53
CA LEU A 87 56.21 -28.86 3.43
C LEU A 87 57.73 -28.59 3.14
N PHE A 88 58.35 -27.73 3.99
CA PHE A 88 59.74 -27.71 4.57
C PHE A 88 60.99 -27.83 3.63
N VAL A 89 62.21 -27.30 3.92
CA VAL A 89 63.16 -27.62 5.03
C VAL A 89 64.30 -26.57 5.17
N VAL A 90 64.59 -26.14 6.41
CA VAL A 90 65.89 -25.78 7.08
C VAL A 90 67.07 -25.11 6.33
N LEU A 91 67.71 -24.12 6.99
CA LEU A 91 69.17 -23.92 6.97
C LEU A 91 69.73 -23.72 8.41
N VAL A 92 70.97 -24.15 8.69
CA VAL A 92 71.67 -24.04 9.99
C VAL A 92 73.08 -23.47 9.80
N VAL A 93 73.52 -22.58 10.70
CA VAL A 93 74.94 -22.20 10.87
C VAL A 93 75.28 -22.07 12.36
N PHE A 94 76.37 -22.70 12.78
CA PHE A 94 77.01 -22.55 14.10
C PHE A 94 78.14 -21.50 14.04
N VAL A 95 78.42 -20.82 15.17
CA VAL A 95 79.71 -20.81 15.89
C VAL A 95 79.44 -20.33 17.34
N ALA A 96 80.20 -20.82 18.33
CA ALA A 96 80.04 -20.51 19.75
C ALA A 96 81.29 -19.84 20.36
N THR A 97 81.19 -19.19 21.53
CA THR A 97 82.23 -19.16 22.59
C THR A 97 81.76 -18.47 23.88
N GLY A 98 82.37 -18.83 25.02
CA GLY A 98 82.67 -17.89 26.11
C GLY A 98 81.70 -17.83 27.31
N CYS A 99 82.13 -18.33 28.47
CA CYS A 99 81.40 -18.19 29.73
C CYS A 99 81.82 -16.92 30.51
N SER A 100 80.87 -16.28 31.21
CA SER A 100 81.06 -15.87 32.61
C SER A 100 79.71 -15.52 33.26
N GLY A 101 79.57 -15.77 34.56
CA GLY A 101 78.31 -15.57 35.29
C GLY A 101 78.29 -14.29 36.13
N ARG A 102 77.17 -13.55 36.11
CA ARG A 102 76.80 -12.57 37.14
C ARG A 102 75.29 -12.64 37.41
N ARG A 103 74.92 -12.59 38.69
CA ARG A 103 73.52 -12.52 39.13
C ARG A 103 72.85 -11.27 38.57
N HIS A 104 71.76 -11.43 37.84
CA HIS A 104 70.81 -10.34 37.58
C HIS A 104 69.59 -10.49 38.50
N LYS A 105 69.08 -9.35 38.99
CA LYS A 105 67.79 -9.29 39.69
C LYS A 105 66.67 -9.61 38.70
N SER A 106 65.58 -10.20 39.17
CA SER A 106 64.33 -10.27 38.42
C SER A 106 63.89 -8.85 38.02
N ARG A 107 63.54 -8.70 36.75
CA ARG A 107 62.70 -7.58 36.29
C ARG A 107 61.27 -7.88 36.79
N PRO A 108 60.48 -6.88 37.21
CA PRO A 108 59.04 -7.08 37.32
C PRO A 108 58.49 -7.49 35.94
N SER A 109 57.54 -8.41 35.91
CA SER A 109 56.63 -8.51 34.76
C SER A 109 55.84 -7.21 34.62
N GLY A 110 55.33 -6.93 33.42
CA GLY A 110 54.38 -5.84 33.25
C GLY A 110 53.11 -6.10 34.06
N SER A 111 52.37 -5.03 34.39
CA SER A 111 51.01 -5.19 34.94
C SER A 111 50.17 -6.02 33.98
N LEU A 112 49.48 -7.04 34.47
CA LEU A 112 48.53 -7.81 33.68
C LEU A 112 47.36 -6.92 33.27
N THR A 113 46.89 -7.01 32.02
CA THR A 113 45.79 -6.18 31.49
C THR A 113 45.11 -6.85 30.29
N ILE A 114 43.78 -6.94 30.32
CA ILE A 114 42.96 -7.38 29.17
C ILE A 114 42.95 -6.26 28.11
N THR A 115 43.31 -6.59 26.86
CA THR A 115 43.48 -5.64 25.76
C THR A 115 42.32 -5.61 24.77
N THR A 116 41.45 -6.63 24.75
CA THR A 116 40.20 -6.60 23.97
C THR A 116 39.35 -5.38 24.39
N THR A 117 38.97 -4.53 23.44
CA THR A 117 38.22 -3.29 23.70
C THR A 117 36.72 -3.52 23.81
N THR A 118 36.16 -4.27 22.86
CA THR A 118 34.75 -4.55 22.61
C THR A 118 34.62 -5.96 22.05
N LEU A 119 33.40 -6.50 22.02
CA LEU A 119 33.08 -7.78 21.39
C LEU A 119 32.30 -7.55 20.08
N PRO A 120 32.36 -8.46 19.09
CA PRO A 120 31.39 -8.51 18.01
C PRO A 120 30.00 -8.91 18.52
N ASP A 121 28.95 -8.43 17.87
CA ASP A 121 27.56 -8.86 18.10
C ASP A 121 27.40 -10.38 17.89
N ALA A 122 26.40 -10.95 18.56
CA ALA A 122 25.89 -12.30 18.32
C ALA A 122 24.49 -12.24 17.69
N THR A 123 24.02 -13.36 17.16
CA THR A 123 22.66 -13.53 16.62
C THR A 123 22.05 -14.79 17.21
N GLU A 124 20.74 -14.79 17.48
CA GLU A 124 20.02 -15.99 17.89
C GLU A 124 20.19 -17.15 16.89
N GLY A 125 20.21 -18.38 17.40
CA GLY A 125 20.46 -19.61 16.63
C GLY A 125 21.89 -19.78 16.10
N SER A 126 22.67 -18.69 15.99
CA SER A 126 24.00 -18.68 15.39
C SER A 126 25.09 -19.02 16.41
N ALA A 127 26.05 -19.86 16.01
CA ALA A 127 27.21 -20.17 16.85
C ALA A 127 28.16 -18.97 16.97
N TYR A 128 28.49 -18.61 18.21
CA TYR A 128 29.40 -17.53 18.58
C TYR A 128 30.76 -18.08 19.01
N SER A 129 31.85 -17.45 18.54
CA SER A 129 33.22 -17.68 19.00
C SER A 129 34.03 -16.38 18.95
N TYR A 130 34.72 -16.03 20.05
CA TYR A 130 35.65 -14.89 20.09
C TYR A 130 36.73 -15.03 21.18
N THR A 131 38.01 -14.93 20.81
CA THR A 131 39.14 -15.08 21.76
C THR A 131 39.57 -13.75 22.41
N VAL A 132 39.33 -13.60 23.70
CA VAL A 132 39.73 -12.44 24.50
C VAL A 132 41.25 -12.37 24.65
N GLN A 133 41.82 -11.17 24.55
CA GLN A 133 43.27 -10.94 24.52
C GLN A 133 43.75 -10.20 25.78
N ALA A 134 44.97 -10.52 26.26
CA ALA A 134 45.60 -9.86 27.39
C ALA A 134 47.13 -9.75 27.24
N THR A 135 47.72 -8.75 27.89
CA THR A 135 49.17 -8.48 27.87
C THR A 135 49.72 -8.20 29.27
N GLY A 136 51.04 -8.30 29.42
CA GLY A 136 51.73 -8.18 30.70
C GLY A 136 51.93 -9.53 31.39
N GLY A 137 52.13 -9.49 32.70
CA GLY A 137 52.12 -10.68 33.56
C GLY A 137 53.10 -11.79 33.19
N ASN A 138 52.65 -13.03 33.37
CA ASN A 138 53.28 -14.25 32.88
C ASN A 138 52.34 -14.96 31.88
N SER A 139 52.45 -14.63 30.60
CA SER A 139 51.59 -15.17 29.54
C SER A 139 51.70 -16.69 29.29
N ALA A 140 52.66 -17.38 29.92
CA ALA A 140 52.73 -18.85 29.91
C ALA A 140 51.78 -19.52 30.92
N ASN A 141 51.16 -18.74 31.82
CA ASN A 141 50.30 -19.22 32.90
C ASN A 141 48.85 -18.68 32.82
N TYR A 142 48.49 -17.94 31.76
CA TYR A 142 47.17 -17.31 31.66
C TYR A 142 46.05 -18.34 31.85
N THR A 143 45.26 -18.12 32.91
CA THR A 143 44.07 -18.89 33.24
C THR A 143 42.88 -17.94 33.18
N TRP A 144 41.91 -18.25 32.33
CA TRP A 144 40.75 -17.41 32.04
C TRP A 144 39.50 -17.86 32.81
N SER A 145 38.64 -16.91 33.14
CA SER A 145 37.37 -17.15 33.82
C SER A 145 36.34 -16.06 33.46
N ILE A 146 35.06 -16.38 33.60
CA ILE A 146 33.94 -15.51 33.26
C ILE A 146 32.90 -15.53 34.38
N SER A 147 32.23 -14.40 34.62
CA SER A 147 31.15 -14.26 35.60
C SER A 147 30.07 -13.28 35.14
N GLY A 148 28.81 -13.56 35.50
CA GLY A 148 27.64 -12.75 35.09
C GLY A 148 27.13 -13.05 33.67
N GLN A 149 27.69 -14.05 32.98
CA GLN A 149 27.32 -14.42 31.62
C GLN A 149 25.99 -15.20 31.55
N PRO A 150 25.27 -15.15 30.40
CA PRO A 150 24.10 -15.98 30.18
C PRO A 150 24.47 -17.48 30.09
N LEU A 151 23.50 -18.36 30.38
CA LEU A 151 23.70 -19.82 30.46
C LEU A 151 24.24 -20.46 29.17
N TRP A 152 24.03 -19.83 28.02
CA TRP A 152 24.49 -20.31 26.71
C TRP A 152 25.94 -19.92 26.38
N LEU A 153 26.58 -19.05 27.16
CA LEU A 153 27.93 -18.54 26.91
C LEU A 153 28.94 -19.11 27.92
N ALA A 154 30.03 -19.67 27.41
CA ALA A 154 31.17 -20.16 28.18
C ALA A 154 32.46 -19.43 27.83
N ILE A 155 33.53 -19.66 28.60
CA ILE A 155 34.91 -19.30 28.22
C ILE A 155 35.81 -20.52 28.40
N ASP A 156 36.70 -20.79 27.45
CA ASP A 156 37.79 -21.76 27.66
C ASP A 156 38.86 -21.16 28.59
N ALA A 157 39.15 -21.87 29.67
CA ALA A 157 40.04 -21.41 30.73
C ALA A 157 41.53 -21.33 30.32
N THR A 158 41.91 -21.88 29.17
CA THR A 158 43.29 -21.92 28.66
C THR A 158 43.49 -20.92 27.52
N THR A 159 42.54 -20.82 26.58
CA THR A 159 42.66 -19.96 25.39
C THR A 159 42.07 -18.57 25.58
N GLY A 160 41.07 -18.41 26.47
CA GLY A 160 40.28 -17.19 26.58
C GLY A 160 39.20 -17.05 25.49
N GLU A 161 38.87 -18.14 24.79
CA GLU A 161 37.80 -18.19 23.80
C GLU A 161 36.43 -18.19 24.47
N LEU A 162 35.65 -17.13 24.23
CA LEU A 162 34.22 -17.07 24.50
C LEU A 162 33.48 -17.88 23.43
N SER A 163 32.63 -18.82 23.81
CA SER A 163 31.86 -19.62 22.85
C SER A 163 30.47 -20.01 23.37
N GLY A 164 29.51 -20.18 22.44
CA GLY A 164 28.11 -20.45 22.76
C GLY A 164 27.16 -20.29 21.58
N THR A 165 25.87 -20.55 21.78
CA THR A 165 24.81 -20.29 20.78
C THR A 165 23.61 -19.65 21.51
N PRO A 166 23.24 -18.38 21.23
CA PRO A 166 22.09 -17.76 21.87
C PRO A 166 20.79 -18.44 21.40
N PRO A 167 19.91 -18.90 22.30
CA PRO A 167 18.63 -19.48 21.92
C PRO A 167 17.66 -18.42 21.39
N ALA A 168 16.60 -18.83 20.69
CA ALA A 168 15.53 -17.91 20.31
C ALA A 168 14.84 -17.32 21.55
N GLY A 169 14.47 -16.03 21.49
CA GLY A 169 13.96 -15.27 22.64
C GLY A 169 15.03 -14.83 23.65
N SER A 170 16.30 -14.73 23.21
CA SER A 170 17.43 -14.19 23.96
C SER A 170 18.03 -12.90 23.37
N ALA A 171 17.38 -12.28 22.38
CA ALA A 171 17.71 -10.95 21.88
C ALA A 171 17.84 -9.91 23.03
N GLY A 172 18.91 -9.10 22.99
CA GLY A 172 19.21 -8.11 24.04
C GLY A 172 20.71 -7.98 24.33
N THR A 173 21.07 -7.11 25.27
CA THR A 173 22.47 -6.85 25.63
C THR A 173 22.85 -7.58 26.92
N TYR A 174 23.89 -8.40 26.87
CA TYR A 174 24.42 -9.15 28.00
C TYR A 174 25.72 -8.53 28.53
N THR A 175 25.67 -8.00 29.75
CA THR A 175 26.83 -7.44 30.44
C THR A 175 27.47 -8.47 31.37
N PHE A 176 28.71 -8.89 31.10
CA PHE A 176 29.45 -9.87 31.90
C PHE A 176 30.92 -9.47 32.13
N THR A 177 31.60 -10.14 33.07
CA THR A 177 33.00 -9.85 33.41
C THR A 177 33.90 -11.04 33.06
N VAL A 178 34.95 -10.78 32.28
CA VAL A 178 36.04 -11.73 32.01
C VAL A 178 37.23 -11.40 32.90
N THR A 179 37.90 -12.41 33.44
CA THR A 179 39.10 -12.27 34.28
C THR A 179 40.20 -13.22 33.81
N VAL A 180 41.43 -12.71 33.76
CA VAL A 180 42.65 -13.49 33.53
C VAL A 180 43.54 -13.46 34.78
N ASP A 181 44.11 -14.61 35.15
CA ASP A 181 45.10 -14.80 36.20
C ASP A 181 46.40 -15.34 35.57
N ASP A 182 47.58 -14.85 35.97
CA ASP A 182 48.90 -15.36 35.52
C ASP A 182 49.61 -16.24 36.58
N GLY A 183 48.91 -16.56 37.67
CA GLY A 183 49.42 -17.24 38.86
C GLY A 183 50.14 -16.31 39.86
N GLN A 184 50.20 -15.01 39.60
CA GLN A 184 50.81 -13.97 40.46
C GLN A 184 49.96 -12.68 40.55
N GLN A 185 49.19 -12.37 39.51
CA GLN A 185 48.37 -11.17 39.32
C GLN A 185 47.07 -11.55 38.60
N THR A 186 45.99 -10.81 38.89
CA THR A 186 44.72 -10.90 38.14
C THR A 186 44.42 -9.58 37.43
N ALA A 187 43.71 -9.66 36.30
CA ALA A 187 43.10 -8.52 35.64
C ALA A 187 41.69 -8.88 35.16
N SER A 188 40.71 -8.03 35.48
CA SER A 188 39.30 -8.23 35.13
C SER A 188 38.82 -7.09 34.22
N LYS A 189 37.91 -7.39 33.30
CA LYS A 189 37.23 -6.41 32.46
C LYS A 189 35.79 -6.82 32.19
N GLN A 190 34.89 -5.84 32.27
CA GLN A 190 33.49 -5.96 31.89
C GLN A 190 33.32 -5.75 30.38
N PHE A 191 32.43 -6.53 29.77
CA PHE A 191 32.05 -6.47 28.38
C PHE A 191 30.53 -6.51 28.24
N ASP A 192 30.03 -5.79 27.24
CA ASP A 192 28.67 -5.92 26.74
C ASP A 192 28.69 -6.72 25.43
N LEU A 193 27.76 -7.66 25.29
CA LEU A 193 27.52 -8.44 24.09
C LEU A 193 26.07 -8.24 23.64
N LEU A 194 25.88 -7.61 22.48
CA LEU A 194 24.56 -7.48 21.85
C LEU A 194 24.21 -8.78 21.13
N VAL A 195 23.12 -9.44 21.54
CA VAL A 195 22.45 -10.49 20.77
C VAL A 195 21.35 -9.82 19.94
N ARG A 196 21.47 -9.95 18.61
CA ARG A 196 20.44 -9.53 17.66
C ARG A 196 19.36 -10.61 17.56
N SER A 197 18.10 -10.15 17.51
CA SER A 197 16.95 -11.01 17.23
C SER A 197 17.12 -11.73 15.89
N GLY A 198 16.78 -13.02 15.86
CA GLY A 198 16.58 -13.76 14.62
C GLY A 198 15.29 -13.29 13.95
N GLY A 199 15.40 -12.62 12.79
CA GLY A 199 14.25 -12.43 11.90
C GLY A 199 13.68 -13.78 11.45
N SER A 200 12.38 -13.79 11.09
CA SER A 200 11.56 -15.01 10.90
C SER A 200 12.33 -16.26 10.45
N THR A 201 12.25 -17.32 11.25
CA THR A 201 12.92 -18.61 10.99
C THR A 201 12.22 -19.47 9.94
N THR A 202 11.24 -18.92 9.22
CA THR A 202 10.66 -19.57 8.03
C THR A 202 11.65 -19.46 6.88
N LEU A 203 12.30 -20.59 6.54
CA LEU A 203 13.00 -20.75 5.28
C LEU A 203 12.02 -20.44 4.13
N ARG A 204 12.35 -19.45 3.30
CA ARG A 204 11.51 -19.04 2.16
C ARG A 204 12.40 -18.75 0.96
N ALA A 205 12.17 -19.44 -0.14
CA ALA A 205 12.85 -19.22 -1.40
C ALA A 205 12.37 -17.92 -2.04
N ASP A 206 13.30 -17.10 -2.54
CA ASP A 206 12.99 -15.98 -3.42
C ASP A 206 14.23 -15.58 -4.23
N PHE A 207 14.05 -14.90 -5.37
CA PHE A 207 15.13 -14.46 -6.23
C PHE A 207 14.74 -13.30 -7.15
N GLU A 208 15.75 -12.58 -7.64
CA GLU A 208 15.62 -11.66 -8.78
C GLU A 208 16.55 -12.07 -9.92
N ALA A 209 16.27 -11.60 -11.13
CA ALA A 209 17.12 -11.77 -12.31
C ALA A 209 17.40 -10.42 -12.98
N THR A 210 18.53 -10.32 -13.69
CA THR A 210 18.85 -9.15 -14.52
C THR A 210 19.74 -9.55 -15.71
N PRO A 211 19.37 -9.17 -16.96
CA PRO A 211 18.05 -8.65 -17.37
C PRO A 211 16.98 -9.75 -17.36
N THR A 212 15.70 -9.40 -17.24
CA THR A 212 14.56 -10.32 -17.45
C THR A 212 14.09 -10.39 -18.91
N GLN A 213 14.61 -9.53 -19.78
CA GLN A 213 14.22 -9.49 -21.20
C GLN A 213 15.38 -9.04 -22.11
N GLY A 214 15.49 -9.63 -23.30
CA GLY A 214 16.44 -9.24 -24.34
C GLY A 214 16.58 -10.27 -25.47
N SER A 215 17.30 -9.95 -26.54
CA SER A 215 17.44 -10.85 -27.69
C SER A 215 18.35 -12.06 -27.44
N ALA A 216 18.11 -13.16 -28.17
CA ALA A 216 18.97 -14.34 -28.15
C ALA A 216 20.39 -14.06 -28.70
N PRO A 217 21.46 -14.65 -28.12
CA PRO A 217 21.50 -15.39 -26.85
C PRO A 217 21.55 -14.43 -25.65
N LEU A 218 20.62 -14.61 -24.70
CA LEU A 218 20.50 -13.74 -23.53
C LEU A 218 21.29 -14.32 -22.34
N THR A 219 22.26 -13.56 -21.84
CA THR A 219 22.95 -13.89 -20.58
C THR A 219 22.23 -13.21 -19.42
N VAL A 220 21.77 -14.01 -18.45
CA VAL A 220 21.01 -13.54 -17.28
C VAL A 220 21.81 -13.85 -16.01
N ALA A 221 21.92 -12.86 -15.12
CA ALA A 221 22.42 -13.05 -13.77
C ALA A 221 21.25 -13.19 -12.79
N PHE A 222 21.27 -14.23 -11.97
CA PHE A 222 20.30 -14.48 -10.92
C PHE A 222 20.89 -14.17 -9.55
N THR A 223 20.09 -13.53 -8.69
CA THR A 223 20.49 -13.14 -7.33
C THR A 223 19.50 -13.72 -6.34
N ASP A 224 20.00 -14.52 -5.41
CA ASP A 224 19.25 -15.05 -4.27
C ASP A 224 18.66 -13.93 -3.40
N LYS A 225 17.40 -14.10 -2.98
CA LYS A 225 16.67 -13.24 -2.03
C LYS A 225 16.05 -14.06 -0.89
N SER A 226 16.36 -15.35 -0.81
CA SER A 226 15.74 -16.29 0.10
C SER A 226 16.03 -15.95 1.57
N THR A 227 15.02 -16.09 2.43
CA THR A 227 15.12 -15.85 3.88
C THR A 227 15.24 -17.15 4.67
N GLY A 228 15.59 -17.06 5.95
CA GLY A 228 15.73 -18.23 6.83
C GLY A 228 17.12 -18.91 6.79
N ASN A 229 18.14 -18.26 6.24
CA ASN A 229 19.53 -18.73 6.18
C ASN A 229 19.73 -20.06 5.41
N PRO A 230 19.37 -20.12 4.12
CA PRO A 230 19.64 -21.30 3.27
C PRO A 230 21.13 -21.67 3.23
N THR A 231 21.38 -22.98 3.13
CA THR A 231 22.73 -23.59 3.05
C THR A 231 23.02 -24.25 1.71
N SER A 232 21.98 -24.57 0.94
CA SER A 232 22.05 -25.10 -0.42
C SER A 232 20.93 -24.54 -1.29
N TRP A 233 21.21 -24.41 -2.59
CA TRP A 233 20.31 -23.92 -3.64
C TRP A 233 20.30 -24.93 -4.78
N GLU A 234 19.15 -25.13 -5.41
CA GLU A 234 18.98 -25.89 -6.65
C GLU A 234 18.15 -25.06 -7.63
N TRP A 235 18.80 -24.65 -8.72
CA TRP A 235 18.19 -23.84 -9.79
C TRP A 235 17.83 -24.73 -10.98
N ASP A 236 16.69 -24.42 -11.59
CA ASP A 236 16.11 -25.05 -12.77
C ASP A 236 15.60 -23.89 -13.65
N PHE A 237 16.31 -23.57 -14.74
CA PHE A 237 16.16 -22.28 -15.44
C PHE A 237 15.13 -22.28 -16.57
N ASP A 238 14.65 -23.45 -16.99
CA ASP A 238 13.53 -23.63 -17.91
C ASP A 238 12.39 -24.50 -17.35
N ASN A 239 12.53 -24.99 -16.10
CA ASN A 239 11.56 -25.78 -15.35
C ASN A 239 11.26 -27.15 -15.99
N ASP A 240 12.28 -27.78 -16.60
CA ASP A 240 12.20 -29.15 -17.16
C ASP A 240 12.27 -30.25 -16.07
N GLY A 241 12.66 -29.90 -14.85
CA GLY A 241 12.84 -30.82 -13.72
C GLY A 241 14.30 -31.22 -13.46
N THR A 242 15.25 -30.70 -14.23
CA THR A 242 16.70 -30.89 -14.05
C THR A 242 17.31 -29.71 -13.29
N VAL A 243 18.24 -29.99 -12.36
CA VAL A 243 18.99 -28.94 -11.67
C VAL A 243 20.17 -28.49 -12.55
N ASP A 244 20.08 -27.29 -13.11
CA ASP A 244 21.13 -26.63 -13.90
C ASP A 244 22.32 -26.16 -13.04
N SER A 245 22.04 -25.65 -11.83
CA SER A 245 23.04 -25.00 -10.98
C SER A 245 22.74 -25.12 -9.48
N THR A 246 23.80 -25.18 -8.69
CA THR A 246 23.76 -25.20 -7.21
C THR A 246 24.55 -24.05 -6.58
N GLN A 247 24.86 -23.02 -7.36
CA GLN A 247 25.43 -21.77 -6.84
C GLN A 247 24.33 -20.90 -6.22
N GLN A 248 24.64 -20.12 -5.19
CA GLN A 248 23.68 -19.17 -4.59
C GLN A 248 23.16 -18.14 -5.60
N SER A 249 24.06 -17.46 -6.33
CA SER A 249 23.71 -16.44 -7.32
C SER A 249 24.40 -16.73 -8.67
N PRO A 250 23.81 -17.57 -9.52
CA PRO A 250 24.40 -18.04 -10.77
C PRO A 250 24.20 -17.09 -11.97
N THR A 251 24.86 -17.40 -13.09
CA THR A 251 24.56 -16.81 -14.40
C THR A 251 24.21 -17.90 -15.41
N TYR A 252 23.13 -17.73 -16.16
CA TYR A 252 22.70 -18.65 -17.22
C TYR A 252 22.73 -17.96 -18.60
N ILE A 253 22.74 -18.75 -19.68
CA ILE A 253 22.71 -18.24 -21.05
C ILE A 253 21.60 -18.98 -21.81
N TYR A 254 20.50 -18.28 -22.05
CA TYR A 254 19.41 -18.78 -22.89
C TYR A 254 19.76 -18.53 -24.36
N ASN A 255 19.77 -19.59 -25.17
CA ASN A 255 20.30 -19.55 -26.54
C ASN A 255 19.22 -19.42 -27.64
N ASN A 256 17.94 -19.59 -27.30
CA ASN A 256 16.81 -19.56 -28.24
C ASN A 256 15.77 -18.53 -27.78
N PRO A 257 15.00 -17.90 -28.69
CA PRO A 257 13.81 -17.14 -28.33
C PRO A 257 12.75 -18.00 -27.64
N GLY A 258 12.02 -17.41 -26.69
CA GLY A 258 10.99 -18.07 -25.89
C GLY A 258 10.83 -17.46 -24.49
N TRP A 259 9.68 -17.75 -23.87
CA TRP A 259 9.45 -17.51 -22.45
C TRP A 259 10.03 -18.66 -21.61
N TYR A 260 10.68 -18.32 -20.50
CA TYR A 260 11.28 -19.27 -19.57
C TYR A 260 10.73 -19.07 -18.16
N THR A 261 10.18 -20.16 -17.60
CA THR A 261 9.83 -20.27 -16.19
C THR A 261 11.09 -20.64 -15.41
N VAL A 262 11.38 -19.90 -14.33
CA VAL A 262 12.56 -20.15 -13.49
C VAL A 262 12.12 -20.65 -12.13
N LYS A 263 12.84 -21.64 -11.62
CA LYS A 263 12.60 -22.24 -10.31
C LYS A 263 13.88 -22.25 -9.47
N LEU A 264 13.71 -21.93 -8.19
CA LEU A 264 14.72 -22.03 -7.15
C LEU A 264 14.17 -22.84 -5.98
N THR A 265 14.80 -23.97 -5.67
CA THR A 265 14.62 -24.69 -4.40
C THR A 265 15.76 -24.32 -3.46
N VAL A 266 15.47 -24.07 -2.18
CA VAL A 266 16.50 -23.87 -1.13
C VAL A 266 16.30 -24.81 0.05
N SER A 267 17.38 -25.09 0.78
CA SER A 267 17.34 -25.85 2.04
C SER A 267 18.36 -25.34 3.06
N ASP A 268 18.00 -25.35 4.35
CA ASP A 268 18.90 -25.13 5.48
C ASP A 268 19.52 -26.45 6.03
N GLY A 269 19.14 -27.59 5.45
CA GLY A 269 19.50 -28.94 5.90
C GLY A 269 18.47 -29.62 6.81
N THR A 270 17.42 -28.91 7.20
CA THR A 270 16.27 -29.41 7.99
C THR A 270 14.95 -29.28 7.22
N ASP A 271 14.70 -28.11 6.64
CA ASP A 271 13.52 -27.78 5.84
C ASP A 271 13.91 -27.45 4.39
N THR A 272 12.91 -27.34 3.51
CA THR A 272 13.07 -26.94 2.10
C THR A 272 11.92 -26.02 1.67
N ASP A 273 12.21 -24.99 0.89
CA ASP A 273 11.17 -24.19 0.20
C ASP A 273 11.48 -24.00 -1.29
N THR A 274 10.47 -23.66 -2.10
CA THR A 274 10.57 -23.55 -3.56
C THR A 274 9.86 -22.31 -4.09
N CYS A 275 10.61 -21.42 -4.75
CA CYS A 275 10.08 -20.30 -5.51
C CYS A 275 10.02 -20.68 -7.00
N VAL A 276 8.89 -20.46 -7.64
CA VAL A 276 8.73 -20.57 -9.10
C VAL A 276 8.23 -19.22 -9.61
N LYS A 277 8.86 -18.72 -10.67
CA LYS A 277 8.41 -17.52 -11.39
C LYS A 277 8.14 -17.92 -12.83
N GLU A 278 6.85 -18.08 -13.14
CA GLU A 278 6.37 -18.45 -14.48
C GLU A 278 6.57 -17.30 -15.46
N MET A 279 6.91 -17.62 -16.72
CA MET A 279 7.16 -16.63 -17.78
C MET A 279 8.05 -15.47 -17.33
N TYR A 280 9.13 -15.77 -16.60
CA TYR A 280 9.92 -14.76 -15.88
C TYR A 280 11.04 -14.14 -16.71
N ILE A 281 11.61 -14.90 -17.65
CA ILE A 281 12.59 -14.40 -18.62
C ILE A 281 11.98 -14.51 -20.03
N LEU A 282 11.91 -13.40 -20.77
CA LEU A 282 11.72 -13.45 -22.22
C LEU A 282 13.06 -13.37 -22.92
N VAL A 283 13.34 -14.36 -23.77
CA VAL A 283 14.31 -14.20 -24.84
C VAL A 283 13.56 -13.85 -26.12
N ALA A 284 13.83 -12.67 -26.68
CA ALA A 284 13.23 -12.23 -27.93
C ALA A 284 14.05 -12.70 -29.14
N ASP A 285 13.41 -12.81 -30.31
CA ASP A 285 14.15 -12.80 -31.59
C ASP A 285 14.52 -11.35 -31.91
N ASN A 286 13.52 -10.49 -32.14
CA ASN A 286 13.69 -9.06 -32.42
C ASN A 286 13.00 -8.18 -31.36
N ILE A 287 13.41 -6.91 -31.28
CA ILE A 287 12.82 -5.90 -30.39
C ILE A 287 12.40 -4.69 -31.23
N TRP A 288 11.11 -4.39 -31.23
CA TRP A 288 10.49 -3.28 -31.94
C TRP A 288 10.06 -2.17 -30.96
N TYR A 289 10.11 -0.92 -31.42
CA TYR A 289 9.82 0.26 -30.60
C TYR A 289 8.69 1.09 -31.21
N VAL A 290 7.74 1.52 -30.37
CA VAL A 290 6.56 2.33 -30.74
C VAL A 290 6.44 3.54 -29.83
N ASN A 291 6.37 4.74 -30.39
CA ASN A 291 6.12 5.96 -29.62
C ASN A 291 5.15 6.89 -30.36
N GLY A 292 3.91 6.99 -29.86
CA GLY A 292 2.90 7.91 -30.37
C GLY A 292 3.28 9.39 -30.25
N ASN A 293 4.23 9.73 -29.37
CA ASN A 293 4.76 11.08 -29.17
C ASN A 293 6.09 11.31 -29.90
N GLY A 294 6.11 11.07 -31.22
CA GLY A 294 7.25 11.44 -32.09
C GLY A 294 7.80 10.34 -33.01
N GLY A 295 7.28 9.11 -32.89
CA GLY A 295 7.53 8.03 -33.85
C GLY A 295 6.92 8.30 -35.23
N ASN A 296 7.22 7.42 -36.19
CA ASN A 296 6.71 7.51 -37.55
C ASN A 296 6.66 6.10 -38.19
N ASP A 297 5.53 5.74 -38.79
CA ASP A 297 5.30 4.42 -39.38
C ASP A 297 6.13 4.15 -40.66
N ALA A 298 6.88 5.14 -41.13
CA ALA A 298 7.91 5.01 -42.17
C ALA A 298 9.34 4.72 -41.62
N ASN A 299 9.51 4.66 -40.30
CA ASN A 299 10.79 4.32 -39.65
C ASN A 299 11.07 2.80 -39.68
N GLY A 300 12.25 2.39 -39.20
CA GLY A 300 12.66 0.98 -39.11
C GLY A 300 12.16 0.23 -37.88
N GLY A 301 11.71 0.93 -36.84
CA GLY A 301 11.26 0.34 -35.56
C GLY A 301 12.39 -0.09 -34.62
N THR A 302 13.66 0.22 -34.93
CA THR A 302 14.85 -0.43 -34.32
C THR A 302 15.35 0.21 -33.01
N GLY A 303 14.67 1.24 -32.52
CA GLY A 303 15.00 1.95 -31.27
C GLY A 303 14.13 3.20 -31.11
N TRP A 304 14.14 3.84 -29.94
CA TRP A 304 13.26 5.00 -29.67
C TRP A 304 13.37 6.16 -30.68
N ASN A 305 14.58 6.43 -31.22
CA ASN A 305 14.79 7.45 -32.26
C ASN A 305 14.37 7.01 -33.68
N ASP A 306 13.96 5.75 -33.84
CA ASP A 306 13.54 5.08 -35.07
C ASP A 306 12.19 4.36 -34.85
N ALA A 307 11.42 4.77 -33.84
CA ALA A 307 10.20 4.09 -33.42
C ALA A 307 9.06 4.27 -34.44
N PHE A 308 8.19 3.26 -34.55
CA PHE A 308 6.90 3.41 -35.21
C PHE A 308 6.00 4.40 -34.45
N ALA A 309 5.01 4.99 -35.12
CA ALA A 309 4.01 5.84 -34.47
C ALA A 309 2.86 5.00 -33.89
N THR A 310 2.51 3.89 -34.53
CA THR A 310 1.35 3.05 -34.17
C THR A 310 1.75 1.64 -33.73
N ILE A 311 0.93 1.06 -32.85
CA ILE A 311 1.08 -0.31 -32.36
C ILE A 311 0.79 -1.30 -33.50
N GLY A 312 -0.26 -1.05 -34.30
CA GLY A 312 -0.60 -1.87 -35.46
C GLY A 312 0.55 -1.99 -36.45
N LYS A 313 1.32 -0.92 -36.70
CA LYS A 313 2.50 -0.96 -37.58
C LYS A 313 3.61 -1.88 -37.06
N ALA A 314 3.73 -2.05 -35.74
CA ALA A 314 4.68 -3.00 -35.14
C ALA A 314 4.18 -4.46 -35.23
N LEU A 315 2.89 -4.71 -34.95
CA LEU A 315 2.28 -6.05 -35.08
C LEU A 315 2.28 -6.58 -36.52
N ASP A 316 2.27 -5.68 -37.51
CA ASP A 316 2.46 -5.93 -38.94
C ASP A 316 3.85 -6.50 -39.30
N VAL A 317 4.90 -6.16 -38.54
CA VAL A 317 6.29 -6.56 -38.83
C VAL A 317 6.86 -7.61 -37.88
N ALA A 318 6.29 -7.73 -36.68
CA ALA A 318 6.73 -8.66 -35.66
C ALA A 318 6.51 -10.13 -36.07
N GLY A 319 7.43 -11.00 -35.65
CA GLY A 319 7.37 -12.45 -35.75
C GLY A 319 6.89 -13.15 -34.48
N ASP A 320 7.15 -14.46 -34.39
CA ASP A 320 6.99 -15.23 -33.15
C ASP A 320 8.15 -14.94 -32.19
N TYR A 321 7.83 -14.75 -30.91
CA TYR A 321 8.75 -14.35 -29.84
C TYR A 321 9.45 -13.00 -30.08
N ASP A 322 8.82 -12.09 -30.83
CA ASP A 322 9.24 -10.69 -30.89
C ASP A 322 8.66 -9.89 -29.71
N LEU A 323 9.46 -8.93 -29.22
CA LEU A 323 9.08 -7.98 -28.18
C LEU A 323 8.75 -6.62 -28.81
N VAL A 324 7.55 -6.10 -28.56
CA VAL A 324 7.12 -4.76 -28.96
C VAL A 324 7.04 -3.86 -27.73
N LEU A 325 7.99 -2.93 -27.60
CA LEU A 325 8.04 -1.93 -26.53
C LEU A 325 7.27 -0.67 -26.95
N VAL A 326 6.27 -0.30 -26.16
CA VAL A 326 5.39 0.85 -26.41
C VAL A 326 5.62 1.92 -25.35
N ALA A 327 5.92 3.14 -25.77
CA ALA A 327 6.08 4.29 -24.88
C ALA A 327 4.74 4.81 -24.36
N ASP A 328 4.72 5.39 -23.17
CA ASP A 328 3.57 6.09 -22.59
C ASP A 328 3.10 7.25 -23.50
N ALA A 329 2.04 6.98 -24.24
CA ALA A 329 1.32 7.92 -25.09
C ALA A 329 -0.13 7.43 -25.22
N THR A 330 -1.00 8.25 -25.82
CA THR A 330 -2.37 7.83 -26.16
C THR A 330 -2.43 7.36 -27.62
N TYR A 331 -2.67 6.07 -27.80
CA TYR A 331 -2.82 5.39 -29.09
C TYR A 331 -4.30 5.27 -29.42
N ASN A 332 -4.73 5.99 -30.45
CA ASN A 332 -6.12 6.01 -30.90
C ASN A 332 -6.35 4.87 -31.90
N GLU A 333 -6.16 3.63 -31.45
CA GLU A 333 -6.09 2.43 -32.28
C GLU A 333 -7.18 1.41 -31.90
N THR A 334 -7.58 0.61 -32.89
CA THR A 334 -8.64 -0.40 -32.76
C THR A 334 -8.35 -1.61 -33.66
N TYR A 335 -8.90 -2.77 -33.29
CA TYR A 335 -8.74 -4.04 -33.99
C TYR A 335 -7.28 -4.47 -34.20
N LEU A 336 -6.45 -4.26 -33.17
CA LEU A 336 -5.14 -4.87 -33.05
C LEU A 336 -5.30 -6.40 -32.98
N ASP A 337 -4.57 -7.13 -33.81
CA ASP A 337 -4.62 -8.58 -33.95
C ASP A 337 -3.18 -9.09 -34.06
N PHE A 338 -2.83 -10.14 -33.30
CA PHE A 338 -1.50 -10.74 -33.35
C PHE A 338 -1.37 -11.73 -34.52
N THR A 339 -2.48 -12.08 -35.17
CA THR A 339 -2.61 -13.08 -36.24
C THR A 339 -2.03 -14.44 -35.83
N GLY A 340 -2.27 -14.85 -34.58
CA GLY A 340 -1.73 -16.07 -33.97
C GLY A 340 -0.24 -16.03 -33.62
N LYS A 341 0.47 -14.91 -33.85
CA LYS A 341 1.91 -14.78 -33.57
C LYS A 341 2.18 -14.61 -32.08
N LYS A 342 3.26 -15.19 -31.59
CA LYS A 342 3.70 -15.18 -30.18
C LYS A 342 4.40 -13.88 -29.79
N ILE A 343 3.69 -12.76 -29.88
CA ILE A 343 4.24 -11.42 -29.59
C ILE A 343 4.11 -11.09 -28.10
N TYR A 344 5.14 -10.48 -27.52
CA TYR A 344 5.05 -9.76 -26.24
C TYR A 344 4.88 -8.27 -26.49
N LEU A 345 3.65 -7.77 -26.33
CA LEU A 345 3.33 -6.36 -26.42
C LEU A 345 3.39 -5.75 -25.01
N LYS A 346 4.33 -4.83 -24.77
CA LYS A 346 4.63 -4.31 -23.43
C LYS A 346 4.69 -2.78 -23.38
N GLY A 347 3.96 -2.19 -22.44
CA GLY A 347 4.03 -0.78 -22.12
C GLY A 347 5.24 -0.39 -21.25
N THR A 348 5.76 0.82 -21.48
CA THR A 348 6.97 1.37 -20.82
C THR A 348 6.87 2.88 -20.61
N ASP A 349 7.46 3.39 -19.52
CA ASP A 349 7.39 4.78 -19.05
C ASP A 349 8.43 5.71 -19.71
N HIS A 350 8.59 5.58 -21.03
CA HIS A 350 9.67 6.16 -21.82
C HIS A 350 9.63 7.70 -21.95
N ASN A 351 8.45 8.29 -22.17
CA ASN A 351 8.25 9.73 -22.28
C ASN A 351 8.11 10.38 -20.89
N SER A 352 7.41 9.70 -19.96
CA SER A 352 7.10 10.19 -18.62
C SER A 352 7.25 9.05 -17.60
N SER A 353 8.20 9.16 -16.67
CA SER A 353 8.47 8.04 -15.76
C SER A 353 7.29 7.75 -14.82
N GLY A 354 7.00 6.48 -14.61
CA GLY A 354 5.81 5.98 -13.90
C GLY A 354 4.49 6.05 -14.67
N ALA A 355 4.47 6.55 -15.92
CA ALA A 355 3.26 6.56 -16.74
C ALA A 355 3.09 5.27 -17.58
N GLN A 356 1.84 4.98 -17.94
CA GLN A 356 1.44 3.79 -18.70
C GLN A 356 0.88 4.21 -20.07
N PRO A 357 1.18 3.49 -21.18
CA PRO A 357 0.51 3.75 -22.45
C PRO A 357 -1.00 3.49 -22.38
N VAL A 358 -1.73 4.34 -23.10
CA VAL A 358 -3.19 4.32 -23.14
C VAL A 358 -3.65 3.96 -24.54
N ILE A 359 -4.37 2.85 -24.70
CA ILE A 359 -5.12 2.54 -25.92
C ILE A 359 -6.53 3.10 -25.72
N ASP A 360 -6.84 4.18 -26.43
CA ASP A 360 -8.12 4.88 -26.36
C ASP A 360 -8.93 4.61 -27.64
N CYS A 361 -9.96 3.79 -27.52
CA CYS A 361 -10.81 3.44 -28.68
C CYS A 361 -11.84 4.52 -29.02
N GLN A 362 -11.81 5.69 -28.37
CA GLN A 362 -12.61 6.88 -28.71
C GLN A 362 -14.13 6.63 -28.83
N SER A 363 -14.66 5.71 -28.02
CA SER A 363 -16.05 5.25 -28.07
C SER A 363 -16.45 4.61 -29.41
N SER A 364 -15.50 3.95 -30.08
CA SER A 364 -15.70 3.27 -31.37
C SER A 364 -14.84 2.00 -31.51
N GLY A 365 -15.46 0.84 -31.71
CA GLY A 365 -14.74 -0.41 -31.97
C GLY A 365 -14.17 -1.04 -30.70
N LYS A 366 -13.04 -1.75 -30.82
CA LYS A 366 -12.35 -2.42 -29.70
C LYS A 366 -10.85 -2.35 -29.87
N ALA A 367 -10.09 -2.47 -28.78
CA ALA A 367 -8.63 -2.47 -28.85
C ALA A 367 -8.11 -3.72 -29.55
N PHE A 368 -8.46 -4.91 -29.07
CA PHE A 368 -7.92 -6.18 -29.57
C PHE A 368 -8.97 -7.17 -30.08
N TYR A 369 -8.62 -7.90 -31.12
CA TYR A 369 -9.35 -9.07 -31.61
C TYR A 369 -8.38 -10.27 -31.69
N PHE A 370 -8.65 -11.30 -30.89
CA PHE A 370 -7.84 -12.52 -30.82
C PHE A 370 -8.68 -13.70 -31.32
N GLY A 371 -8.69 -13.88 -32.64
CA GLY A 371 -9.45 -14.92 -33.32
C GLY A 371 -8.64 -15.77 -34.29
N SER A 372 -7.31 -15.74 -34.20
CA SER A 372 -6.41 -16.47 -35.09
C SER A 372 -5.69 -17.64 -34.39
N GLY A 373 -6.07 -17.97 -33.16
CA GLY A 373 -5.55 -19.10 -32.38
C GLY A 373 -4.46 -18.70 -31.38
N GLU A 374 -4.53 -17.48 -30.85
CA GLU A 374 -3.59 -16.95 -29.87
C GLU A 374 -3.51 -17.83 -28.61
N THR A 375 -2.31 -17.95 -28.05
CA THR A 375 -1.97 -18.82 -26.91
C THR A 375 -1.34 -18.01 -25.78
N GLY A 376 -1.00 -18.63 -24.64
CA GLY A 376 -0.43 -17.91 -23.50
C GLY A 376 0.86 -17.13 -23.81
N ASP A 377 1.61 -17.52 -24.85
CA ASP A 377 2.78 -16.79 -25.37
C ASP A 377 2.43 -15.46 -26.09
N CYS A 378 1.17 -15.24 -26.44
CA CYS A 378 0.64 -13.98 -26.94
C CYS A 378 0.30 -13.09 -25.74
N VAL A 379 1.18 -12.15 -25.40
CA VAL A 379 1.12 -11.39 -24.13
C VAL A 379 0.81 -9.92 -24.37
N VAL A 380 -0.14 -9.36 -23.62
CA VAL A 380 -0.40 -7.91 -23.49
C VAL A 380 -0.11 -7.48 -22.05
N ASP A 381 0.81 -6.54 -21.86
CA ASP A 381 1.38 -6.15 -20.56
C ASP A 381 1.45 -4.62 -20.40
N ASN A 382 0.98 -4.12 -19.25
CA ASN A 382 1.14 -2.73 -18.83
C ASN A 382 0.47 -1.70 -19.78
N PHE A 383 -0.84 -1.87 -20.05
CA PHE A 383 -1.66 -0.92 -20.82
C PHE A 383 -2.93 -0.49 -20.09
N THR A 384 -3.28 0.79 -20.20
CA THR A 384 -4.66 1.25 -19.95
C THR A 384 -5.44 1.11 -21.25
N ILE A 385 -6.50 0.32 -21.25
CA ILE A 385 -7.35 0.05 -22.43
C ILE A 385 -8.75 0.58 -22.12
N LYS A 386 -9.17 1.64 -22.83
CA LYS A 386 -10.35 2.43 -22.46
C LYS A 386 -11.22 2.87 -23.64
N ASN A 387 -12.44 3.27 -23.32
CA ASN A 387 -13.43 3.81 -24.26
C ASN A 387 -13.75 2.87 -25.44
N GLY A 388 -13.60 1.55 -25.26
CA GLY A 388 -14.10 0.55 -26.20
C GLY A 388 -15.63 0.62 -26.36
N SER A 389 -16.12 0.42 -27.58
CA SER A 389 -17.55 0.52 -27.94
C SER A 389 -17.90 -0.41 -29.10
N ALA A 390 -18.43 -1.58 -28.76
CA ALA A 390 -18.75 -2.65 -29.71
C ALA A 390 -20.01 -3.42 -29.30
N ASP A 391 -20.44 -4.39 -30.13
CA ASP A 391 -21.52 -5.30 -29.74
C ASP A 391 -21.07 -6.26 -28.61
N TYR A 392 -19.86 -6.79 -28.71
CA TYR A 392 -19.30 -7.79 -27.79
C TYR A 392 -17.84 -7.46 -27.47
N GLY A 393 -17.43 -7.50 -26.20
CA GLY A 393 -16.05 -7.31 -25.78
C GLY A 393 -15.51 -5.92 -26.11
N GLY A 394 -15.90 -4.88 -25.36
CA GLY A 394 -15.62 -3.49 -25.72
C GLY A 394 -14.13 -3.20 -25.88
N ALA A 395 -13.29 -3.75 -25.01
CA ALA A 395 -11.83 -3.72 -25.15
C ALA A 395 -11.29 -4.90 -25.98
N ILE A 396 -11.70 -6.14 -25.67
CA ILE A 396 -11.09 -7.37 -26.20
C ILE A 396 -12.14 -8.43 -26.55
N TYR A 397 -11.93 -9.10 -27.67
CA TYR A 397 -12.74 -10.24 -28.10
C TYR A 397 -11.87 -11.46 -28.39
N CYS A 398 -12.10 -12.57 -27.67
CA CYS A 398 -11.40 -13.84 -27.82
C CYS A 398 -12.30 -14.91 -28.47
N LEU A 399 -11.80 -15.58 -29.50
CA LEU A 399 -12.45 -16.65 -30.24
C LEU A 399 -11.47 -17.80 -30.48
N ASN A 400 -11.71 -18.98 -29.89
CA ASN A 400 -10.77 -20.11 -29.88
C ASN A 400 -9.34 -19.66 -29.53
N SER A 401 -9.19 -18.84 -28.49
CA SER A 401 -7.90 -18.23 -28.12
C SER A 401 -7.74 -18.06 -26.60
N GLY A 402 -6.49 -18.09 -26.14
CA GLY A 402 -6.12 -17.91 -24.73
C GLY A 402 -4.84 -17.09 -24.57
N PRO A 403 -4.81 -15.81 -24.98
CA PRO A 403 -3.70 -14.90 -24.72
C PRO A 403 -3.51 -14.62 -23.21
N THR A 404 -2.31 -14.21 -22.83
CA THR A 404 -2.03 -13.71 -21.47
C THR A 404 -2.17 -12.20 -21.43
N ILE A 405 -2.84 -11.69 -20.41
CA ILE A 405 -3.04 -10.26 -20.18
C ILE A 405 -2.65 -9.97 -18.73
N THR A 406 -1.65 -9.12 -18.54
CA THR A 406 -1.10 -8.80 -17.23
C THR A 406 -1.00 -7.30 -17.00
N ASP A 407 -1.20 -6.86 -15.76
CA ASP A 407 -0.94 -5.49 -15.30
C ASP A 407 -1.68 -4.39 -16.10
N CYS A 408 -2.82 -4.75 -16.71
CA CYS A 408 -3.62 -3.90 -17.58
C CYS A 408 -4.84 -3.29 -16.86
N VAL A 409 -5.20 -2.06 -17.24
CA VAL A 409 -6.35 -1.32 -16.70
C VAL A 409 -7.44 -1.16 -17.76
N PHE A 410 -8.52 -1.91 -17.61
CA PHE A 410 -9.72 -1.81 -18.44
C PHE A 410 -10.68 -0.78 -17.85
N SER A 411 -10.78 0.40 -18.47
CA SER A 411 -11.55 1.53 -17.94
C SER A 411 -12.64 2.02 -18.90
N GLY A 412 -13.89 2.11 -18.43
CA GLY A 412 -14.98 2.75 -19.17
C GLY A 412 -15.34 2.13 -20.53
N ASN A 413 -14.99 0.87 -20.77
CA ASN A 413 -15.37 0.17 -22.00
C ASN A 413 -16.85 -0.24 -21.95
N SER A 414 -17.61 0.00 -23.01
CA SER A 414 -19.06 -0.16 -23.05
C SER A 414 -19.51 -1.03 -24.23
N VAL A 415 -20.56 -1.85 -24.06
CA VAL A 415 -21.11 -2.68 -25.15
C VAL A 415 -22.63 -2.76 -25.18
N THR A 416 -23.17 -2.84 -26.39
CA THR A 416 -24.62 -2.99 -26.65
C THR A 416 -25.14 -4.41 -26.39
N ASN A 417 -24.26 -5.40 -26.32
CA ASN A 417 -24.59 -6.78 -25.96
C ASN A 417 -23.85 -7.21 -24.68
N LYS A 418 -22.62 -7.77 -24.78
CA LYS A 418 -22.04 -8.58 -23.69
C LYS A 418 -20.52 -8.44 -23.55
N GLY A 419 -20.05 -8.41 -22.31
CA GLY A 419 -18.63 -8.23 -21.97
C GLY A 419 -18.19 -6.80 -22.21
N GLY A 420 -18.38 -5.91 -21.23
CA GLY A 420 -18.05 -4.48 -21.38
C GLY A 420 -16.58 -4.24 -21.70
N ALA A 421 -15.68 -4.95 -21.02
CA ALA A 421 -14.27 -5.04 -21.39
C ALA A 421 -13.98 -6.26 -22.28
N ILE A 422 -14.20 -7.48 -21.78
CA ILE A 422 -13.73 -8.72 -22.43
C ILE A 422 -14.89 -9.67 -22.75
N TYR A 423 -14.87 -10.25 -23.94
CA TYR A 423 -15.78 -11.32 -24.35
C TYR A 423 -15.01 -12.54 -24.86
N CYS A 424 -15.29 -13.72 -24.29
CA CYS A 424 -14.62 -14.98 -24.63
C CYS A 424 -15.64 -16.02 -25.15
N TYR A 425 -15.35 -16.62 -26.31
CA TYR A 425 -16.27 -17.54 -26.98
C TYR A 425 -15.56 -18.71 -27.66
N GLN A 426 -16.19 -19.90 -27.65
CA GLN A 426 -15.68 -21.16 -28.21
C GLN A 426 -14.32 -21.52 -27.62
N ASP A 427 -14.34 -22.17 -26.46
CA ASP A 427 -13.14 -22.75 -25.81
C ASP A 427 -12.05 -21.70 -25.48
N SER A 428 -12.41 -20.40 -25.43
CA SER A 428 -11.48 -19.28 -25.21
C SER A 428 -11.18 -19.06 -23.74
N SER A 429 -9.91 -19.18 -23.36
CA SER A 429 -9.49 -19.13 -21.96
C SER A 429 -8.22 -18.28 -21.76
N PRO A 430 -8.29 -16.94 -21.94
CA PRO A 430 -7.16 -16.05 -21.66
C PRO A 430 -6.78 -16.03 -20.17
N THR A 431 -5.51 -15.82 -19.87
CA THR A 431 -5.03 -15.60 -18.49
C THR A 431 -5.13 -14.10 -18.17
N LEU A 432 -5.78 -13.75 -17.07
CA LEU A 432 -5.94 -12.38 -16.58
C LEU A 432 -5.27 -12.23 -15.21
N THR A 433 -4.13 -11.54 -15.16
CA THR A 433 -3.30 -11.40 -13.96
C THR A 433 -3.11 -9.92 -13.60
N ASN A 434 -3.19 -9.55 -12.32
CA ASN A 434 -2.96 -8.17 -11.82
C ASN A 434 -3.83 -7.08 -12.53
N CYS A 435 -4.92 -7.46 -13.19
CA CYS A 435 -5.69 -6.54 -14.03
C CYS A 435 -6.78 -5.79 -13.25
N ILE A 436 -7.01 -4.53 -13.61
CA ILE A 436 -8.03 -3.67 -13.00
C ILE A 436 -9.15 -3.45 -14.03
N PHE A 437 -10.37 -3.86 -13.69
CA PHE A 437 -11.59 -3.62 -14.45
C PHE A 437 -12.42 -2.57 -13.70
N ILE A 438 -12.44 -1.34 -14.21
CA ILE A 438 -13.14 -0.22 -13.57
C ILE A 438 -14.17 0.44 -14.49
N GLY A 439 -15.41 0.56 -14.01
CA GLY A 439 -16.48 1.31 -14.70
C GLY A 439 -16.87 0.79 -16.09
N ASN A 440 -16.56 -0.47 -16.42
CA ASN A 440 -16.96 -1.06 -17.71
C ASN A 440 -18.45 -1.41 -17.68
N SER A 441 -19.11 -1.40 -18.84
CA SER A 441 -20.57 -1.56 -18.94
C SER A 441 -21.04 -2.46 -20.08
N ALA A 442 -22.11 -3.22 -19.87
CA ALA A 442 -22.75 -4.04 -20.91
C ALA A 442 -24.28 -3.99 -20.81
N ILE A 443 -25.02 -3.79 -21.90
CA ILE A 443 -26.49 -3.74 -21.82
C ILE A 443 -27.08 -5.12 -21.44
N SER A 444 -26.62 -6.23 -22.02
CA SER A 444 -27.27 -7.54 -21.82
C SER A 444 -26.69 -8.39 -20.70
N ALA A 445 -25.37 -8.49 -20.54
CA ALA A 445 -24.73 -9.26 -19.46
C ALA A 445 -23.20 -9.10 -19.42
N GLY A 446 -22.60 -9.30 -18.25
CA GLY A 446 -21.14 -9.29 -18.06
C GLY A 446 -20.57 -7.87 -18.21
N GLY A 447 -20.76 -7.03 -17.20
CA GLY A 447 -20.38 -5.62 -17.25
C GLY A 447 -18.86 -5.40 -17.46
N ALA A 448 -18.01 -6.27 -16.91
CA ALA A 448 -16.60 -6.36 -17.29
C ALA A 448 -16.35 -7.52 -18.27
N VAL A 449 -16.69 -8.76 -17.89
CA VAL A 449 -16.29 -9.98 -18.60
C VAL A 449 -17.48 -10.88 -18.88
N PHE A 450 -17.56 -11.42 -20.11
CA PHE A 450 -18.58 -12.39 -20.50
C PHE A 450 -17.92 -13.61 -21.18
N CYS A 451 -18.24 -14.81 -20.72
CA CYS A 451 -17.67 -16.04 -21.27
C CYS A 451 -18.75 -17.10 -21.55
N LEU A 452 -18.74 -17.70 -22.74
CA LEU A 452 -19.67 -18.78 -23.10
C LEU A 452 -19.04 -19.92 -23.92
N THR A 453 -19.60 -21.12 -23.74
CA THR A 453 -19.20 -22.34 -24.46
C THR A 453 -17.74 -22.70 -24.17
N ASN A 454 -17.55 -23.40 -23.05
CA ASN A 454 -16.27 -23.89 -22.54
C ASN A 454 -15.17 -22.81 -22.35
N SER A 455 -15.55 -21.53 -22.27
CA SER A 455 -14.58 -20.42 -22.24
C SER A 455 -14.26 -20.07 -20.78
N SER A 456 -13.08 -20.46 -20.29
CA SER A 456 -12.76 -20.43 -18.85
C SER A 456 -11.44 -19.70 -18.57
N PRO A 457 -11.34 -18.38 -18.81
CA PRO A 457 -10.17 -17.57 -18.48
C PRO A 457 -9.77 -17.62 -17.01
N THR A 458 -8.52 -17.96 -16.71
CA THR A 458 -7.96 -17.90 -15.35
C THR A 458 -7.87 -16.44 -14.90
N VAL A 459 -8.28 -16.14 -13.66
CA VAL A 459 -8.27 -14.77 -13.12
C VAL A 459 -7.51 -14.73 -11.78
N SER A 460 -6.44 -13.94 -11.68
CA SER A 460 -5.62 -13.84 -10.46
C SER A 460 -5.23 -12.39 -10.12
N ASN A 461 -5.27 -12.05 -8.83
CA ASN A 461 -4.92 -10.71 -8.30
C ASN A 461 -5.70 -9.54 -8.95
N CYS A 462 -6.87 -9.80 -9.52
CA CYS A 462 -7.63 -8.80 -10.29
C CYS A 462 -8.63 -8.01 -9.43
N VAL A 463 -8.83 -6.75 -9.80
CA VAL A 463 -9.79 -5.83 -9.18
C VAL A 463 -10.95 -5.58 -10.14
N PHE A 464 -12.17 -5.92 -9.75
CA PHE A 464 -13.40 -5.59 -10.49
C PHE A 464 -14.17 -4.55 -9.68
N SER A 465 -14.09 -3.28 -10.07
CA SER A 465 -14.73 -2.17 -9.35
C SER A 465 -15.73 -1.39 -10.20
N GLY A 466 -16.98 -1.26 -9.74
CA GLY A 466 -17.96 -0.36 -10.36
C GLY A 466 -18.41 -0.76 -11.77
N ASN A 467 -18.21 -2.01 -12.18
CA ASN A 467 -18.65 -2.49 -13.50
C ASN A 467 -20.16 -2.77 -13.47
N SER A 468 -20.85 -2.51 -14.58
CA SER A 468 -22.31 -2.42 -14.60
C SER A 468 -22.98 -3.15 -15.76
N THR A 469 -24.21 -3.62 -15.55
CA THR A 469 -25.05 -4.12 -16.63
C THR A 469 -26.53 -3.85 -16.38
N THR A 470 -27.31 -3.55 -17.42
CA THR A 470 -28.79 -3.53 -17.32
C THR A 470 -29.42 -4.93 -17.38
N GLY A 471 -28.59 -5.98 -17.49
CA GLY A 471 -28.99 -7.38 -17.40
C GLY A 471 -28.31 -8.07 -16.22
N ASN A 472 -27.52 -9.12 -16.49
CA ASN A 472 -27.04 -10.04 -15.46
C ASN A 472 -25.51 -10.12 -15.40
N GLY A 473 -24.92 -10.29 -14.21
CA GLY A 473 -23.46 -10.36 -14.03
C GLY A 473 -22.80 -8.98 -14.16
N GLY A 474 -22.82 -8.16 -13.10
CA GLY A 474 -22.27 -6.80 -13.13
C GLY A 474 -20.76 -6.75 -13.34
N ALA A 475 -19.99 -7.67 -12.75
CA ALA A 475 -18.61 -7.90 -13.16
C ALA A 475 -18.50 -9.02 -14.22
N ILE A 476 -18.87 -10.25 -13.87
CA ILE A 476 -18.60 -11.44 -14.71
C ILE A 476 -19.85 -12.28 -14.94
N PHE A 477 -20.04 -12.76 -16.18
CA PHE A 477 -21.05 -13.75 -16.53
C PHE A 477 -20.41 -15.00 -17.15
N TRP A 478 -20.72 -16.16 -16.57
CA TRP A 478 -20.30 -17.48 -17.05
C TRP A 478 -21.48 -18.24 -17.67
N TRP A 479 -21.31 -18.81 -18.88
CA TRP A 479 -22.34 -19.64 -19.51
C TRP A 479 -21.81 -20.95 -20.10
N ASN A 480 -22.57 -22.04 -19.94
CA ASN A 480 -22.48 -23.24 -20.79
C ASN A 480 -21.10 -23.91 -20.71
N SER A 481 -20.85 -24.56 -19.56
CA SER A 481 -19.57 -25.20 -19.22
C SER A 481 -18.36 -24.25 -19.12
N SER A 482 -18.57 -22.94 -19.21
CA SER A 482 -17.58 -21.92 -18.85
C SER A 482 -17.51 -21.79 -17.31
N GLY A 483 -16.33 -21.61 -16.75
CA GLY A 483 -16.15 -21.43 -15.30
C GLY A 483 -14.70 -21.62 -14.89
N SER A 484 -14.14 -20.61 -14.23
CA SER A 484 -12.71 -20.47 -13.99
C SER A 484 -12.30 -20.66 -12.54
N ALA A 485 -10.99 -20.78 -12.32
CA ALA A 485 -10.37 -20.38 -11.07
C ALA A 485 -10.30 -18.84 -11.01
N VAL A 486 -10.73 -18.27 -9.89
CA VAL A 486 -10.65 -16.84 -9.57
C VAL A 486 -9.95 -16.72 -8.22
N THR A 487 -8.78 -16.09 -8.18
CA THR A 487 -7.88 -16.17 -7.00
C THR A 487 -7.39 -14.79 -6.59
N ASN A 488 -7.36 -14.49 -5.28
CA ASN A 488 -6.90 -13.18 -4.75
C ASN A 488 -7.63 -11.97 -5.38
N CYS A 489 -8.89 -12.11 -5.79
CA CYS A 489 -9.61 -11.06 -6.52
C CYS A 489 -10.55 -10.26 -5.60
N THR A 490 -10.70 -8.97 -5.90
CA THR A 490 -11.72 -8.12 -5.27
C THR A 490 -12.84 -7.80 -6.25
N PHE A 491 -14.08 -7.95 -5.79
CA PHE A 491 -15.28 -7.53 -6.49
C PHE A 491 -15.97 -6.47 -5.64
N SER A 492 -15.78 -5.20 -6.01
CA SER A 492 -16.34 -4.04 -5.33
C SER A 492 -17.35 -3.31 -6.22
N ALA A 493 -18.42 -2.76 -5.65
CA ALA A 493 -19.25 -1.76 -6.34
C ALA A 493 -19.95 -2.20 -7.66
N ASN A 494 -19.90 -3.47 -8.05
CA ASN A 494 -20.43 -3.91 -9.35
C ASN A 494 -21.96 -4.05 -9.30
N SER A 495 -22.67 -3.69 -10.37
CA SER A 495 -24.13 -3.59 -10.37
C SER A 495 -24.80 -4.30 -11.56
N ALA A 496 -25.90 -5.01 -11.28
CA ALA A 496 -26.72 -5.69 -12.27
C ALA A 496 -28.20 -5.29 -12.15
N GLY A 497 -28.79 -4.76 -13.23
CA GLY A 497 -30.23 -4.45 -13.34
C GLY A 497 -31.15 -5.67 -13.40
N GLY A 498 -30.57 -6.86 -13.30
CA GLY A 498 -31.23 -8.14 -13.05
C GLY A 498 -30.56 -8.83 -11.87
N SER A 499 -29.93 -9.97 -12.10
CA SER A 499 -29.33 -10.80 -11.04
C SER A 499 -27.80 -10.95 -11.18
N GLY A 500 -27.12 -11.28 -10.07
CA GLY A 500 -25.67 -11.48 -10.02
C GLY A 500 -24.88 -10.17 -10.10
N GLY A 501 -24.88 -9.36 -9.04
CA GLY A 501 -24.24 -8.04 -9.03
C GLY A 501 -22.72 -8.09 -9.27
N ALA A 502 -22.01 -9.05 -8.66
CA ALA A 502 -20.65 -9.38 -9.07
C ALA A 502 -20.63 -10.48 -10.15
N ILE A 503 -21.09 -11.69 -9.81
CA ILE A 503 -20.96 -12.88 -10.66
C ILE A 503 -22.30 -13.56 -10.93
N PHE A 504 -22.55 -13.89 -12.19
CA PHE A 504 -23.65 -14.75 -12.62
C PHE A 504 -23.13 -16.05 -13.24
N CYS A 505 -23.65 -17.19 -12.79
CA CYS A 505 -23.28 -18.53 -13.27
C CYS A 505 -24.48 -19.21 -13.94
N LEU A 506 -24.35 -19.56 -15.23
CA LEU A 506 -25.38 -20.23 -16.03
C LEU A 506 -24.93 -21.58 -16.59
N SER A 507 -25.32 -22.69 -15.97
CA SER A 507 -24.81 -24.04 -16.28
C SER A 507 -23.27 -24.07 -16.22
N SER A 508 -22.73 -23.58 -15.10
CA SER A 508 -21.33 -23.16 -14.91
C SER A 508 -20.84 -23.45 -13.49
N SER A 509 -19.56 -23.78 -13.33
CA SER A 509 -19.00 -24.20 -12.02
C SER A 509 -17.64 -23.56 -11.71
N PRO A 510 -17.55 -22.22 -11.55
CA PRO A 510 -16.31 -21.56 -11.16
C PRO A 510 -15.95 -21.84 -9.69
N THR A 511 -14.66 -21.67 -9.37
CA THR A 511 -14.14 -21.69 -8.00
C THR A 511 -13.48 -20.35 -7.71
N ALA A 512 -13.93 -19.66 -6.66
CA ALA A 512 -13.25 -18.48 -6.14
C ALA A 512 -12.50 -18.85 -4.85
N THR A 513 -11.23 -18.48 -4.76
CA THR A 513 -10.40 -18.70 -3.57
C THR A 513 -9.74 -17.40 -3.15
N ASN A 514 -9.65 -17.12 -1.85
CA ASN A 514 -9.03 -15.91 -1.31
C ASN A 514 -9.64 -14.64 -1.95
N CYS A 515 -10.97 -14.55 -2.10
CA CYS A 515 -11.63 -13.42 -2.79
C CYS A 515 -12.53 -12.61 -1.86
N THR A 516 -12.66 -11.32 -2.13
CA THR A 516 -13.54 -10.42 -1.36
C THR A 516 -14.61 -9.82 -2.26
N PHE A 517 -15.88 -10.03 -1.92
CA PHE A 517 -17.04 -9.46 -2.57
C PHE A 517 -17.70 -8.44 -1.61
N SER A 518 -17.75 -7.16 -2.00
CA SER A 518 -18.35 -6.10 -1.16
C SER A 518 -19.07 -5.04 -1.99
N ALA A 519 -20.19 -4.51 -1.48
CA ALA A 519 -20.93 -3.41 -2.10
C ALA A 519 -21.41 -3.67 -3.55
N ASN A 520 -21.56 -4.93 -3.96
CA ASN A 520 -22.13 -5.30 -5.25
C ASN A 520 -23.67 -5.40 -5.14
N ASN A 521 -24.37 -4.89 -6.15
CA ASN A 521 -25.83 -4.76 -6.16
C ASN A 521 -26.47 -5.57 -7.30
N ALA A 522 -27.58 -6.23 -7.01
CA ALA A 522 -28.48 -6.81 -7.99
C ALA A 522 -29.90 -6.28 -7.77
N ASP A 523 -30.53 -5.72 -8.80
CA ASP A 523 -31.91 -5.21 -8.69
C ASP A 523 -32.94 -6.35 -8.49
N GLU A 524 -32.58 -7.59 -8.83
CA GLU A 524 -33.38 -8.79 -8.58
C GLU A 524 -32.82 -9.71 -7.49
N PHE A 525 -31.76 -10.49 -7.76
CA PHE A 525 -31.29 -11.59 -6.91
C PHE A 525 -29.77 -11.78 -6.95
N GLY A 526 -29.14 -12.19 -5.84
CA GLY A 526 -27.72 -12.53 -5.81
C GLY A 526 -26.83 -11.30 -5.94
N GLY A 527 -26.75 -10.46 -4.90
CA GLY A 527 -25.99 -9.20 -4.93
C GLY A 527 -24.50 -9.41 -5.20
N ALA A 528 -23.86 -10.37 -4.52
CA ALA A 528 -22.56 -10.88 -4.97
C ALA A 528 -22.73 -11.96 -6.06
N ILE A 529 -23.37 -13.10 -5.76
CA ILE A 529 -23.34 -14.29 -6.65
C ILE A 529 -24.74 -14.87 -6.92
N TYR A 530 -25.04 -15.14 -8.20
CA TYR A 530 -26.25 -15.82 -8.64
C TYR A 530 -25.94 -17.13 -9.39
N CYS A 531 -26.58 -18.23 -8.99
CA CYS A 531 -26.35 -19.58 -9.51
C CYS A 531 -27.62 -20.17 -10.15
N TRP A 532 -27.57 -20.52 -11.44
CA TRP A 532 -28.70 -21.12 -12.17
C TRP A 532 -28.22 -22.03 -13.32
N GLY A 533 -29.03 -23.00 -13.71
CA GLY A 533 -28.79 -23.84 -14.89
C GLY A 533 -28.14 -25.16 -14.52
N VAL A 534 -28.47 -26.19 -15.30
CA VAL A 534 -28.34 -27.60 -14.91
C VAL A 534 -26.97 -27.93 -14.31
N SER A 535 -26.96 -28.25 -13.02
CA SER A 535 -25.78 -28.63 -12.23
C SER A 535 -24.68 -27.56 -12.14
N SER A 536 -25.04 -26.29 -12.00
CA SER A 536 -24.07 -25.22 -11.70
C SER A 536 -23.54 -25.33 -10.27
N ARG A 537 -22.22 -25.33 -10.07
CA ARG A 537 -21.60 -25.60 -8.78
C ARG A 537 -20.52 -24.58 -8.45
N VAL A 538 -20.89 -23.53 -7.73
CA VAL A 538 -19.93 -22.52 -7.26
C VAL A 538 -19.23 -23.03 -5.99
N THR A 539 -17.91 -22.94 -5.95
CA THR A 539 -17.11 -23.21 -4.74
C THR A 539 -16.38 -21.94 -4.31
N LEU A 540 -16.46 -21.61 -3.03
CA LEU A 540 -15.85 -20.44 -2.40
C LEU A 540 -14.94 -20.91 -1.27
N ASN A 541 -13.67 -20.51 -1.27
CA ASN A 541 -12.67 -20.92 -0.28
C ASN A 541 -11.96 -19.69 0.30
N ASN A 542 -11.88 -19.53 1.62
CA ASN A 542 -11.24 -18.37 2.26
C ASN A 542 -11.76 -17.02 1.70
N CYS A 543 -13.06 -16.92 1.41
CA CYS A 543 -13.66 -15.74 0.76
C CYS A 543 -14.49 -14.89 1.73
N ILE A 544 -14.48 -13.56 1.56
CA ILE A 544 -15.45 -12.66 2.22
C ILE A 544 -16.57 -12.30 1.26
N LEU A 545 -17.81 -12.36 1.73
CA LEU A 545 -19.04 -11.94 1.07
C LEU A 545 -19.84 -11.07 2.05
N TRP A 546 -19.72 -9.75 1.94
CA TRP A 546 -20.28 -8.82 2.93
C TRP A 546 -20.74 -7.49 2.35
N ASN A 547 -21.80 -6.89 2.91
CA ASN A 547 -22.37 -5.61 2.45
C ASN A 547 -22.72 -5.60 0.95
N ASN A 548 -23.11 -6.75 0.37
CA ASN A 548 -23.73 -6.79 -0.95
C ASN A 548 -25.26 -6.63 -0.82
N SER A 549 -25.98 -6.42 -1.92
CA SER A 549 -27.43 -6.15 -1.88
C SER A 549 -28.22 -6.78 -3.04
N ALA A 550 -29.41 -7.32 -2.75
CA ALA A 550 -30.33 -7.86 -3.74
C ALA A 550 -31.76 -7.34 -3.55
N GLY A 551 -32.35 -6.73 -4.59
CA GLY A 551 -33.65 -6.06 -4.52
C GLY A 551 -34.84 -6.94 -4.10
N ASN A 552 -34.77 -8.27 -4.32
CA ASN A 552 -35.77 -9.23 -3.82
C ASN A 552 -35.23 -10.17 -2.74
N ALA A 553 -34.09 -10.85 -2.96
CA ALA A 553 -33.53 -11.84 -2.04
C ALA A 553 -32.10 -12.28 -2.39
N GLY A 554 -31.34 -12.71 -1.37
CA GLY A 554 -30.01 -13.28 -1.51
C GLY A 554 -28.97 -12.21 -1.79
N ASP A 555 -28.76 -11.32 -0.82
CA ASP A 555 -27.79 -10.21 -0.90
C ASP A 555 -26.38 -10.70 -1.23
N GLU A 556 -25.97 -11.84 -0.66
CA GLU A 556 -24.67 -12.46 -0.91
C GLU A 556 -24.78 -13.55 -1.98
N ILE A 557 -25.64 -14.56 -1.78
CA ILE A 557 -25.74 -15.73 -2.68
C ILE A 557 -27.19 -16.12 -2.95
N TYR A 558 -27.53 -16.32 -4.22
CA TYR A 558 -28.82 -16.88 -4.64
C TYR A 558 -28.64 -18.17 -5.47
N VAL A 559 -29.32 -19.25 -5.08
CA VAL A 559 -29.33 -20.53 -5.82
C VAL A 559 -30.73 -20.80 -6.36
N TYR A 560 -30.91 -20.70 -7.68
CA TYR A 560 -32.25 -20.67 -8.30
C TYR A 560 -32.91 -22.05 -8.48
N ASP A 561 -32.17 -23.05 -8.96
CA ASP A 561 -32.73 -24.38 -9.27
C ASP A 561 -32.15 -25.50 -8.40
N SER A 562 -32.90 -26.60 -8.29
CA SER A 562 -32.60 -27.71 -7.38
C SER A 562 -31.43 -28.60 -7.82
N THR A 563 -30.84 -28.37 -8.99
CA THR A 563 -29.62 -29.06 -9.44
C THR A 563 -28.37 -28.22 -9.23
N SER A 564 -28.51 -26.89 -9.17
CA SER A 564 -27.44 -25.95 -8.82
C SER A 564 -27.12 -25.99 -7.33
N SER A 565 -25.88 -25.67 -6.95
CA SER A 565 -25.44 -25.59 -5.55
C SER A 565 -24.29 -24.59 -5.35
N CYS A 566 -24.09 -24.18 -4.10
CA CYS A 566 -22.92 -23.42 -3.66
C CYS A 566 -22.25 -24.13 -2.47
N THR A 567 -20.92 -24.08 -2.38
CA THR A 567 -20.15 -24.58 -1.23
C THR A 567 -19.19 -23.51 -0.76
N LEU A 568 -19.25 -23.18 0.54
CA LEU A 568 -18.41 -22.21 1.21
C LEU A 568 -17.51 -22.94 2.20
N ASN A 569 -16.21 -22.71 2.10
CA ASN A 569 -15.19 -23.29 2.97
C ASN A 569 -14.38 -22.16 3.60
N TYR A 570 -14.48 -21.99 4.92
CA TYR A 570 -13.84 -20.92 5.67
C TYR A 570 -14.12 -19.53 5.08
N CYS A 571 -15.39 -19.26 4.74
CA CYS A 571 -15.83 -17.97 4.24
C CYS A 571 -16.38 -17.10 5.37
N CYS A 572 -16.22 -15.77 5.26
CA CYS A 572 -16.95 -14.83 6.10
C CYS A 572 -18.13 -14.26 5.31
N VAL A 573 -19.36 -14.44 5.81
CA VAL A 573 -20.58 -14.21 5.04
C VAL A 573 -21.74 -13.72 5.90
N ALA A 574 -22.48 -12.73 5.40
CA ALA A 574 -23.62 -12.16 6.11
C ALA A 574 -24.69 -13.23 6.42
N ASN A 575 -25.07 -13.34 7.70
CA ASN A 575 -25.94 -14.40 8.24
C ASN A 575 -27.35 -14.48 7.61
N THR A 576 -27.75 -13.45 6.86
CA THR A 576 -29.04 -13.35 6.15
C THR A 576 -28.89 -13.33 4.63
N GLY A 577 -27.67 -13.40 4.10
CA GLY A 577 -27.34 -13.12 2.69
C GLY A 577 -27.79 -14.17 1.67
N TYR A 578 -28.59 -15.17 2.05
CA TYR A 578 -28.92 -16.31 1.20
C TYR A 578 -30.36 -16.28 0.66
N GLY A 579 -30.49 -16.57 -0.64
CA GLY A 579 -31.78 -16.67 -1.33
C GLY A 579 -31.94 -17.92 -2.20
N GLY A 580 -33.19 -18.18 -2.57
CA GLY A 580 -33.56 -19.34 -3.39
C GLY A 580 -33.57 -20.64 -2.60
N ILE A 581 -32.96 -21.69 -3.17
CA ILE A 581 -32.92 -23.04 -2.59
C ILE A 581 -31.71 -23.13 -1.64
N THR A 582 -31.86 -22.53 -0.46
CA THR A 582 -30.78 -22.45 0.55
C THR A 582 -30.33 -23.82 1.07
N SER A 583 -31.15 -24.87 0.93
CA SER A 583 -30.73 -26.26 1.21
C SER A 583 -29.63 -26.80 0.27
N ASN A 584 -29.35 -26.10 -0.82
CA ASN A 584 -28.28 -26.41 -1.76
C ASN A 584 -27.03 -25.52 -1.53
N ILE A 585 -27.00 -24.72 -0.46
CA ILE A 585 -25.82 -24.01 0.02
C ILE A 585 -25.22 -24.87 1.16
N THR A 586 -23.91 -25.15 1.07
CA THR A 586 -23.18 -25.92 2.08
C THR A 586 -22.11 -25.04 2.69
N GLU A 587 -22.08 -24.95 4.02
CA GLU A 587 -21.08 -24.19 4.78
C GLU A 587 -20.16 -25.16 5.54
N ASN A 588 -18.86 -24.93 5.43
CA ASN A 588 -17.83 -25.58 6.23
C ASN A 588 -17.02 -24.48 6.93
N ASN A 589 -17.06 -24.44 8.27
CA ASN A 589 -16.30 -23.51 9.11
C ASN A 589 -16.44 -22.02 8.75
N CYS A 590 -17.64 -21.57 8.36
CA CYS A 590 -17.89 -20.17 7.97
C CYS A 590 -18.11 -19.24 9.17
N ILE A 591 -17.86 -17.95 8.96
CA ILE A 591 -17.97 -16.86 9.93
C ILE A 591 -19.15 -15.94 9.56
N HIS A 592 -19.93 -15.54 10.57
CA HIS A 592 -21.14 -14.71 10.41
C HIS A 592 -21.04 -13.44 11.27
N SER A 593 -19.99 -12.68 11.08
CA SER A 593 -19.66 -11.45 11.81
C SER A 593 -19.01 -10.47 10.85
N ASP A 594 -19.12 -9.17 11.15
CA ASP A 594 -18.56 -8.11 10.30
C ASP A 594 -17.05 -8.34 10.07
N PRO A 595 -16.57 -8.41 8.81
CA PRO A 595 -15.15 -8.56 8.50
C PRO A 595 -14.33 -7.31 8.85
N LYS A 596 -14.98 -6.19 9.18
CA LYS A 596 -14.36 -4.91 9.57
C LYS A 596 -13.37 -4.42 8.54
N PHE A 597 -13.88 -4.02 7.38
CA PHE A 597 -13.07 -3.34 6.36
C PHE A 597 -12.58 -1.97 6.85
N ALA A 598 -11.41 -1.56 6.38
CA ALA A 598 -10.78 -0.29 6.74
C ALA A 598 -11.53 0.93 6.18
N CYS A 599 -11.93 0.89 4.90
CA CYS A 599 -12.83 1.88 4.28
C CYS A 599 -13.49 1.30 3.02
N ALA A 600 -14.65 0.67 3.17
CA ALA A 600 -15.38 0.04 2.07
C ALA A 600 -15.96 1.07 1.09
N GLU A 601 -16.24 2.29 1.55
CA GLU A 601 -16.80 3.43 0.84
C GLU A 601 -16.00 3.86 -0.40
N VAL A 602 -14.70 3.54 -0.42
CA VAL A 602 -13.76 3.81 -1.53
C VAL A 602 -13.04 2.54 -2.02
N GLY A 603 -13.59 1.37 -1.71
CA GLY A 603 -13.04 0.07 -2.15
C GLY A 603 -11.67 -0.24 -1.54
N VAL A 604 -11.44 0.10 -0.27
CA VAL A 604 -10.25 -0.28 0.51
C VAL A 604 -10.66 -1.36 1.51
N LEU A 605 -10.64 -2.59 1.01
CA LEU A 605 -11.20 -3.78 1.67
C LEU A 605 -10.17 -4.56 2.52
N ARG A 606 -9.15 -3.85 3.01
CA ARG A 606 -8.21 -4.35 4.03
C ARG A 606 -8.94 -4.56 5.37
N LEU A 607 -8.47 -5.52 6.17
CA LEU A 607 -9.03 -5.82 7.49
C LEU A 607 -8.53 -4.85 8.58
N LYS A 608 -9.38 -4.57 9.56
CA LYS A 608 -9.03 -3.92 10.85
C LYS A 608 -8.35 -4.90 11.80
N HIS A 609 -7.54 -4.38 12.73
CA HIS A 609 -6.72 -5.21 13.64
C HIS A 609 -7.52 -6.19 14.53
N ASP A 610 -8.80 -5.92 14.75
CA ASP A 610 -9.73 -6.74 15.55
C ASP A 610 -10.79 -7.46 14.68
N SER A 611 -10.52 -7.63 13.39
CA SER A 611 -11.35 -8.38 12.44
C SER A 611 -11.43 -9.87 12.81
N PRO A 612 -12.62 -10.51 12.69
CA PRO A 612 -12.75 -11.96 12.86
C PRO A 612 -12.22 -12.77 11.67
N CYS A 613 -11.75 -12.12 10.59
CA CYS A 613 -11.23 -12.78 9.40
C CYS A 613 -9.71 -13.02 9.44
N ILE A 614 -8.99 -12.39 10.38
CA ILE A 614 -7.55 -12.56 10.55
C ILE A 614 -7.26 -13.94 11.17
N ASP A 615 -6.24 -14.64 10.68
CA ASP A 615 -5.79 -15.95 11.23
C ASP A 615 -6.88 -17.06 11.18
N ALA A 616 -7.87 -16.93 10.29
CA ALA A 616 -9.15 -17.66 10.36
C ALA A 616 -9.48 -18.61 9.18
N GLY A 617 -8.70 -18.58 8.10
CA GLY A 617 -8.89 -19.42 6.91
C GLY A 617 -8.25 -20.80 6.99
N ASP A 618 -8.15 -21.49 5.84
CA ASP A 618 -7.48 -22.79 5.72
C ASP A 618 -6.38 -22.75 4.67
N ASN A 619 -5.14 -22.94 5.14
CA ASN A 619 -3.91 -22.95 4.32
C ASN A 619 -3.95 -24.04 3.24
N SER A 620 -4.66 -25.15 3.47
CA SER A 620 -4.76 -26.25 2.50
C SER A 620 -5.70 -25.97 1.33
N LEU A 621 -6.47 -24.88 1.39
CA LEU A 621 -7.32 -24.40 0.30
C LEU A 621 -6.63 -23.34 -0.58
N VAL A 622 -5.51 -22.76 -0.11
CA VAL A 622 -4.71 -21.82 -0.91
C VAL A 622 -4.07 -22.58 -2.08
N PRO A 623 -4.25 -22.15 -3.35
CA PRO A 623 -3.75 -22.91 -4.49
C PRO A 623 -2.22 -22.91 -4.55
N THR A 624 -1.62 -24.03 -4.95
CA THR A 624 -0.17 -24.16 -5.13
C THR A 624 0.36 -23.07 -6.08
N GLY A 625 1.44 -22.39 -5.67
CA GLY A 625 2.03 -21.26 -6.40
C GLY A 625 1.53 -19.88 -5.95
N VAL A 626 0.41 -19.78 -5.23
CA VAL A 626 -0.14 -18.51 -4.73
C VAL A 626 0.60 -18.09 -3.45
N THR A 627 1.76 -17.46 -3.65
CA THR A 627 2.67 -17.05 -2.55
C THR A 627 2.39 -15.66 -1.99
N THR A 628 1.60 -14.84 -2.70
CA THR A 628 1.22 -13.47 -2.27
C THR A 628 -0.29 -13.23 -2.24
N ASP A 629 -0.71 -12.17 -1.55
CA ASP A 629 -2.07 -11.60 -1.57
C ASP A 629 -2.28 -10.60 -2.72
N ILE A 630 -3.45 -9.93 -2.78
CA ILE A 630 -3.73 -8.91 -3.81
C ILE A 630 -2.84 -7.67 -3.71
N MET A 631 -2.18 -7.43 -2.57
CA MET A 631 -1.17 -6.38 -2.41
C MET A 631 0.24 -6.84 -2.82
N GLY A 632 0.46 -8.11 -3.18
CA GLY A 632 1.80 -8.66 -3.39
C GLY A 632 2.57 -8.89 -2.07
N CYS A 633 1.89 -8.83 -0.93
CA CYS A 633 2.42 -9.19 0.39
C CYS A 633 2.32 -10.71 0.59
N GLN A 634 2.98 -11.32 1.58
CA GLN A 634 2.98 -12.79 1.73
C GLN A 634 1.56 -13.32 2.00
N ARG A 635 1.13 -14.39 1.32
CA ARG A 635 -0.26 -14.90 1.38
C ARG A 635 -0.64 -15.69 2.62
N ILE A 636 0.33 -16.16 3.39
CA ILE A 636 0.09 -16.93 4.62
C ILE A 636 1.05 -16.38 5.69
N VAL A 637 0.49 -15.68 6.66
CA VAL A 637 1.19 -15.09 7.82
C VAL A 637 0.52 -15.62 9.10
N GLY A 638 1.21 -15.52 10.24
CA GLY A 638 0.65 -15.99 11.51
C GLY A 638 0.54 -17.52 11.59
N SER A 639 -0.67 -18.00 11.92
CA SER A 639 -1.00 -19.41 12.06
C SER A 639 -1.88 -19.95 10.91
N ALA A 640 -2.71 -19.11 10.30
CA ALA A 640 -3.51 -19.43 9.12
C ALA A 640 -3.74 -18.20 8.24
N VAL A 641 -3.98 -18.46 6.95
CA VAL A 641 -4.35 -17.47 5.93
C VAL A 641 -5.57 -16.65 6.35
N ASP A 642 -5.54 -15.35 6.11
CA ASP A 642 -6.69 -14.46 6.34
C ASP A 642 -7.81 -14.77 5.34
N ILE A 643 -9.06 -14.75 5.82
CA ILE A 643 -10.21 -14.88 4.94
C ILE A 643 -10.32 -13.60 4.10
N GLY A 644 -10.33 -13.72 2.76
CA GLY A 644 -10.44 -12.62 1.80
C GLY A 644 -9.23 -12.44 0.88
N ALA A 645 -9.22 -11.34 0.12
CA ALA A 645 -8.18 -11.04 -0.88
C ALA A 645 -6.87 -10.46 -0.31
N TYR A 646 -6.88 -10.00 0.94
CA TYR A 646 -5.77 -9.33 1.62
C TYR A 646 -5.23 -10.18 2.77
N GLU A 647 -3.95 -10.05 3.10
CA GLU A 647 -3.32 -10.71 4.26
C GLU A 647 -2.64 -9.68 5.19
N VAL A 648 -2.99 -9.67 6.48
CA VAL A 648 -2.38 -8.80 7.50
C VAL A 648 -0.97 -9.29 7.84
N GLN A 649 0.02 -8.53 7.38
CA GLN A 649 1.45 -8.91 7.50
C GLN A 649 2.04 -8.76 8.92
N GLY A 650 1.28 -8.16 9.84
CA GLY A 650 1.69 -7.92 11.22
C GLY A 650 0.95 -6.74 11.85
N ILE A 651 0.89 -6.74 13.18
CA ILE A 651 0.23 -5.69 13.97
C ILE A 651 1.26 -5.11 14.96
N ILE A 652 1.34 -3.78 15.02
CA ILE A 652 2.20 -3.04 15.94
C ILE A 652 1.34 -2.15 16.83
N TYR A 653 1.51 -2.28 18.14
CA TYR A 653 0.81 -1.51 19.17
C TYR A 653 1.62 -0.31 19.64
N VAL A 654 0.97 0.84 19.70
CA VAL A 654 1.56 2.13 20.12
C VAL A 654 0.71 2.74 21.23
N ASP A 655 1.31 2.97 22.39
CA ASP A 655 0.70 3.69 23.52
C ASP A 655 1.65 4.74 24.10
N ARG A 656 1.27 6.01 23.94
CA ARG A 656 2.00 7.15 24.50
C ARG A 656 2.09 7.18 26.03
N VAL A 657 1.17 6.50 26.74
CA VAL A 657 1.04 6.54 28.20
C VAL A 657 1.92 5.49 28.87
N GLY A 658 1.75 4.21 28.51
CA GLY A 658 2.46 3.07 29.08
C GLY A 658 3.64 2.55 28.24
N GLY A 659 3.67 2.80 26.94
CA GLY A 659 4.67 2.26 26.01
C GLY A 659 6.07 2.86 26.13
N ASP A 660 7.05 2.19 25.54
CA ASP A 660 8.45 2.63 25.43
C ASP A 660 8.98 2.29 24.02
N ASP A 661 9.73 3.19 23.39
CA ASP A 661 10.27 2.97 22.03
C ASP A 661 11.41 1.93 22.00
N ALA A 662 11.84 1.43 23.16
CA ALA A 662 12.71 0.26 23.30
C ALA A 662 11.96 -1.08 23.28
N ASN A 663 10.62 -1.08 23.29
CA ASN A 663 9.80 -2.30 23.24
C ASN A 663 9.67 -2.85 21.80
N SER A 664 9.04 -4.03 21.65
CA SER A 664 8.81 -4.66 20.35
C SER A 664 7.57 -4.15 19.59
N GLY A 665 6.61 -3.54 20.28
CA GLY A 665 5.30 -3.21 19.73
C GLY A 665 4.36 -4.42 19.56
N ALA A 666 4.72 -5.62 20.04
CA ALA A 666 4.00 -6.86 19.73
C ALA A 666 2.61 -7.00 20.41
N ASP A 667 2.39 -6.33 21.54
CA ASP A 667 1.12 -6.29 22.27
C ASP A 667 1.07 -5.05 23.17
N TRP A 668 -0.09 -4.74 23.77
CA TRP A 668 -0.28 -3.55 24.61
C TRP A 668 0.66 -3.45 25.83
N ASN A 669 1.14 -4.57 26.41
CA ASN A 669 2.11 -4.55 27.51
C ASN A 669 3.53 -4.25 27.00
N ASN A 670 3.79 -4.49 25.71
CA ASN A 670 5.04 -4.28 25.01
C ASN A 670 4.91 -3.19 23.93
N ALA A 671 3.98 -2.23 24.12
CA ALA A 671 3.68 -1.20 23.14
C ALA A 671 4.85 -0.22 22.95
N LEU A 672 5.02 0.28 21.73
CA LEU A 672 5.90 1.41 21.42
C LEU A 672 5.32 2.71 21.97
N LYS A 673 6.12 3.77 22.13
CA LYS A 673 5.66 5.04 22.71
C LYS A 673 5.22 6.06 21.67
N THR A 674 5.77 5.97 20.46
CA THR A 674 5.61 6.96 19.39
C THR A 674 5.12 6.32 18.09
N ILE A 675 4.27 7.05 17.37
CA ILE A 675 3.72 6.64 16.08
C ILE A 675 4.84 6.53 15.05
N GLY A 676 5.80 7.46 15.07
CA GLY A 676 6.95 7.45 14.17
C GLY A 676 7.81 6.18 14.29
N VAL A 677 8.02 5.62 15.48
CA VAL A 677 8.76 4.36 15.62
C VAL A 677 7.92 3.18 15.13
N GLY A 678 6.61 3.18 15.38
CA GLY A 678 5.69 2.16 14.84
C GLY A 678 5.66 2.13 13.30
N LEU A 679 5.54 3.28 12.64
CA LEU A 679 5.58 3.41 11.18
C LEU A 679 6.94 3.02 10.56
N ASN A 680 8.03 3.21 11.30
CA ASN A 680 9.36 2.76 10.88
C ASN A 680 9.47 1.23 10.91
N ALA A 681 8.94 0.58 11.96
CA ALA A 681 8.95 -0.87 12.13
C ALA A 681 7.95 -1.61 11.22
N ALA A 682 6.81 -1.00 10.89
CA ALA A 682 5.80 -1.57 10.00
C ALA A 682 6.32 -1.81 8.55
N GLY A 683 5.83 -2.85 7.88
CA GLY A 683 6.01 -3.07 6.44
C GLY A 683 4.76 -2.75 5.62
N ASP A 684 4.76 -3.11 4.34
CA ASP A 684 3.54 -3.15 3.53
C ASP A 684 2.56 -4.18 4.09
N GLY A 685 1.26 -3.88 4.08
CA GLY A 685 0.22 -4.77 4.60
C GLY A 685 0.12 -4.86 6.13
N TRP A 686 1.03 -4.22 6.87
CA TRP A 686 0.98 -4.12 8.34
C TRP A 686 -0.11 -3.15 8.81
N ILE A 687 -0.52 -3.33 10.07
CA ILE A 687 -1.40 -2.41 10.82
C ILE A 687 -0.61 -1.83 12.01
N VAL A 688 -0.72 -0.52 12.25
CA VAL A 688 -0.19 0.19 13.41
C VAL A 688 -1.37 0.71 14.22
N VAL A 689 -1.60 0.10 15.39
CA VAL A 689 -2.75 0.35 16.27
C VAL A 689 -2.33 1.31 17.37
N VAL A 690 -3.04 2.43 17.51
CA VAL A 690 -2.65 3.56 18.36
C VAL A 690 -3.70 3.82 19.44
N ALA A 691 -3.30 3.75 20.72
CA ALA A 691 -4.16 4.05 21.86
C ALA A 691 -4.51 5.55 21.98
N ASP A 692 -5.69 5.86 22.51
CA ASP A 692 -6.20 7.20 22.77
C ASP A 692 -5.34 8.00 23.76
N ALA A 693 -4.45 8.81 23.19
CA ALA A 693 -3.57 9.72 23.92
C ALA A 693 -3.17 10.92 23.03
N THR A 694 -2.49 11.91 23.60
CA THR A 694 -1.93 13.05 22.84
C THR A 694 -0.48 12.77 22.43
N TYR A 695 -0.28 12.59 21.12
CA TYR A 695 1.00 12.35 20.46
C TYR A 695 1.53 13.69 19.91
N ASN A 696 2.64 14.16 20.48
CA ASN A 696 3.26 15.42 20.08
C ASN A 696 4.28 15.15 18.96
N GLU A 697 3.79 14.67 17.82
CA GLU A 697 4.61 14.19 16.70
C GLU A 697 4.29 14.96 15.41
N THR A 698 5.29 15.11 14.54
CA THR A 698 5.18 15.87 13.29
C THR A 698 6.00 15.23 12.18
N ASN A 699 5.58 15.45 10.93
CA ASN A 699 6.20 14.91 9.72
C ASN A 699 6.29 13.38 9.73
N LEU A 700 5.26 12.72 10.26
CA LEU A 700 5.03 11.29 10.08
C LEU A 700 4.94 11.00 8.58
N ASN A 701 5.59 9.92 8.14
CA ASN A 701 5.60 9.49 6.75
C ASN A 701 5.55 7.97 6.70
N PHE A 702 4.85 7.41 5.71
CA PHE A 702 4.85 5.98 5.49
C PHE A 702 6.03 5.58 4.59
N ASN A 703 6.57 6.52 3.80
CA ASN A 703 7.72 6.33 2.89
C ASN A 703 7.37 5.37 1.75
N GLY A 704 6.20 5.57 1.15
CA GLY A 704 5.63 4.73 0.10
C GLY A 704 4.92 3.47 0.61
N LYS A 705 5.12 3.11 1.89
CA LYS A 705 4.55 1.89 2.46
C LYS A 705 3.02 1.92 2.52
N ARG A 706 2.40 0.77 2.25
CA ARG A 706 0.97 0.50 2.39
C ARG A 706 0.64 0.06 3.82
N VAL A 707 0.89 0.96 4.77
CA VAL A 707 0.57 0.77 6.21
C VAL A 707 -0.88 1.19 6.47
N TYR A 708 -1.58 0.45 7.34
CA TYR A 708 -2.83 0.91 7.94
C TYR A 708 -2.53 1.48 9.33
N LEU A 709 -2.68 2.79 9.50
CA LEU A 709 -2.59 3.46 10.80
C LEU A 709 -4.01 3.61 11.39
N GLU A 710 -4.31 2.89 12.47
CA GLU A 710 -5.65 2.78 13.08
C GLU A 710 -5.65 3.30 14.52
N GLY A 711 -6.52 4.29 14.81
CA GLY A 711 -6.73 4.81 16.17
C GLY A 711 -7.85 4.08 16.93
N VAL A 712 -7.64 3.78 18.22
CA VAL A 712 -8.58 3.00 19.06
C VAL A 712 -8.80 3.59 20.46
N ASP A 713 -9.90 3.22 21.13
CA ASP A 713 -10.25 3.64 22.50
C ASP A 713 -9.82 2.62 23.55
N TYR A 714 -8.54 2.68 23.95
CA TYR A 714 -7.87 1.74 24.85
C TYR A 714 -7.90 2.16 26.33
N HIS A 715 -7.64 3.44 26.62
CA HIS A 715 -7.64 4.01 27.97
C HIS A 715 -9.01 4.55 28.38
N SER A 716 -9.72 5.20 27.46
CA SER A 716 -11.00 5.89 27.71
C SER A 716 -12.01 5.61 26.60
N ALA A 717 -13.04 4.82 26.91
CA ALA A 717 -14.10 4.45 25.96
C ALA A 717 -14.71 5.67 25.23
N GLY A 718 -14.78 5.59 23.91
CA GLY A 718 -15.27 6.66 23.04
C GLY A 718 -14.34 7.87 22.91
N GLN A 719 -13.08 7.78 23.32
CA GLN A 719 -12.02 8.71 22.89
C GLN A 719 -11.33 8.21 21.62
N ARG A 720 -10.33 8.95 21.14
CA ARG A 720 -9.48 8.56 20.01
C ARG A 720 -8.11 9.23 20.11
N PRO A 721 -7.06 8.73 19.44
CA PRO A 721 -5.75 9.38 19.45
C PRO A 721 -5.80 10.82 18.91
N VAL A 722 -4.99 11.69 19.53
CA VAL A 722 -4.81 13.08 19.13
C VAL A 722 -3.37 13.29 18.69
N ILE A 723 -3.15 13.70 17.44
CA ILE A 723 -1.84 14.15 16.96
C ILE A 723 -1.83 15.69 17.08
N ASP A 724 -1.16 16.19 18.11
CA ASP A 724 -1.00 17.62 18.39
C ASP A 724 0.35 18.10 17.83
N CYS A 725 0.31 18.89 16.74
CA CYS A 725 1.50 19.46 16.12
C CYS A 725 2.04 20.69 16.89
N GLN A 726 1.41 21.09 17.99
CA GLN A 726 1.89 22.09 18.94
C GLN A 726 2.15 23.48 18.34
N ASN A 727 1.50 23.83 17.22
CA ASN A 727 1.72 25.02 16.39
C ASN A 727 3.06 25.05 15.63
N GLY A 728 3.64 23.90 15.28
CA GLY A 728 4.81 23.81 14.40
C GLY A 728 4.81 22.60 13.47
N GLY A 729 5.05 22.81 12.17
CA GLY A 729 5.11 21.72 11.19
C GLY A 729 3.72 21.19 10.82
N ARG A 730 3.64 19.93 10.43
CA ARG A 730 2.41 19.22 10.06
C ARG A 730 2.42 17.80 10.63
N ALA A 731 1.28 17.13 10.71
CA ALA A 731 1.21 15.75 11.19
C ALA A 731 1.84 14.78 10.18
N PHE A 732 1.38 14.80 8.93
CA PHE A 732 1.82 13.87 7.88
C PHE A 732 2.39 14.59 6.66
N SER A 733 3.41 14.00 6.02
CA SER A 733 4.03 14.54 4.82
C SER A 733 4.32 13.45 3.79
N PHE A 734 3.33 13.15 2.95
CA PHE A 734 3.38 12.13 1.92
C PHE A 734 3.94 12.69 0.61
N SER A 735 5.04 12.09 0.18
CA SER A 735 5.71 12.40 -1.10
C SER A 735 6.59 11.22 -1.53
N SER A 736 6.08 10.00 -1.36
CA SER A 736 6.84 8.77 -1.58
C SER A 736 6.03 7.70 -2.32
N GLY A 737 4.89 8.07 -2.89
CA GLY A 737 4.05 7.18 -3.70
C GLY A 737 2.97 6.45 -2.90
N GLU A 738 2.60 6.94 -1.72
CA GLU A 738 1.53 6.37 -0.90
C GLU A 738 0.23 6.20 -1.70
N THR A 739 -0.37 5.01 -1.67
CA THR A 739 -1.58 4.64 -2.44
C THR A 739 -2.83 4.70 -1.56
N LYS A 740 -4.02 4.41 -2.11
CA LYS A 740 -5.27 4.28 -1.33
C LYS A 740 -5.17 3.26 -0.18
N ASP A 741 -4.23 2.32 -0.25
CA ASP A 741 -3.99 1.26 0.74
C ASP A 741 -3.01 1.70 1.84
N SER A 742 -2.46 2.92 1.73
CA SER A 742 -1.86 3.70 2.82
C SER A 742 -2.98 4.48 3.54
N ILE A 743 -3.33 4.07 4.77
CA ILE A 743 -4.56 4.49 5.45
C ILE A 743 -4.26 5.24 6.76
N ILE A 744 -4.98 6.33 7.02
CA ILE A 744 -5.12 6.97 8.34
C ILE A 744 -6.58 6.89 8.77
N ASP A 745 -6.87 6.30 9.94
CA ASP A 745 -8.23 6.07 10.44
C ASP A 745 -8.42 6.48 11.90
N ASN A 746 -9.52 7.19 12.19
CA ASN A 746 -9.98 7.53 13.54
C ASN A 746 -9.00 8.40 14.36
N PHE A 747 -8.30 9.35 13.72
CA PHE A 747 -7.45 10.32 14.42
C PHE A 747 -8.12 11.68 14.60
N ARG A 748 -7.79 12.39 15.68
CA ARG A 748 -7.89 13.86 15.75
C ARG A 748 -6.51 14.44 15.41
N ILE A 749 -6.45 15.38 14.47
CA ILE A 749 -5.21 15.98 14.00
C ILE A 749 -5.34 17.50 14.14
N GLU A 750 -4.53 18.11 15.00
CA GLU A 750 -4.71 19.50 15.41
C GLU A 750 -3.42 20.32 15.61
N ASN A 751 -3.60 21.63 15.63
CA ASN A 751 -2.56 22.64 15.84
C ASN A 751 -1.38 22.55 14.85
N GLY A 752 -1.61 22.01 13.64
CA GLY A 752 -0.67 22.09 12.53
C GLY A 752 -0.36 23.54 12.13
N ASN A 753 0.87 23.81 11.72
CA ASN A 753 1.34 25.15 11.32
C ASN A 753 2.51 25.04 10.32
N ALA A 754 2.17 24.89 9.05
CA ALA A 754 3.10 24.67 7.94
C ALA A 754 2.96 25.75 6.84
N ALA A 755 3.80 25.69 5.79
CA ALA A 755 3.60 26.52 4.61
C ALA A 755 2.38 26.05 3.81
N SER A 756 2.46 24.85 3.24
CA SER A 756 1.38 24.16 2.53
C SER A 756 0.94 22.93 3.34
N GLY A 757 -0.36 22.66 3.45
CA GLY A 757 -0.89 21.49 4.15
C GLY A 757 -0.59 21.54 5.65
N GLY A 758 -1.42 22.28 6.41
CA GLY A 758 -1.20 22.52 7.84
C GLY A 758 -1.16 21.23 8.67
N ALA A 759 -2.03 20.27 8.37
CA ALA A 759 -2.07 18.93 8.97
C ALA A 759 -1.42 17.87 8.08
N ILE A 760 -1.76 17.84 6.78
CA ILE A 760 -1.31 16.82 5.82
C ILE A 760 -0.87 17.49 4.51
N TYR A 761 0.26 17.03 3.99
CA TYR A 761 0.77 17.38 2.66
C TYR A 761 0.86 16.11 1.82
N CYS A 762 0.27 16.13 0.62
CA CYS A 762 0.30 15.06 -0.37
C CYS A 762 0.88 15.59 -1.69
N SER A 763 1.92 14.94 -2.22
CA SER A 763 2.51 15.24 -3.52
C SER A 763 2.86 13.95 -4.25
N TRP A 764 2.22 13.68 -5.39
CA TRP A 764 2.26 12.38 -6.08
C TRP A 764 1.92 11.20 -5.15
N SER A 765 0.91 11.38 -4.28
CA SER A 765 0.56 10.42 -3.23
C SER A 765 -0.91 10.56 -2.84
N SER A 766 -1.66 9.46 -2.88
CA SER A 766 -3.12 9.42 -2.80
C SER A 766 -3.62 8.49 -1.67
N PRO A 767 -3.28 8.79 -0.39
CA PRO A 767 -3.70 7.98 0.76
C PRO A 767 -5.21 7.99 1.00
N THR A 768 -5.69 7.02 1.78
CA THR A 768 -7.05 7.04 2.35
C THR A 768 -7.02 7.67 3.75
N ILE A 769 -7.92 8.62 3.99
CA ILE A 769 -8.07 9.38 5.22
C ILE A 769 -9.53 9.23 5.65
N THR A 770 -9.78 8.39 6.66
CA THR A 770 -11.14 8.01 7.08
C THR A 770 -11.40 8.34 8.54
N ASN A 771 -12.66 8.67 8.89
CA ASN A 771 -13.14 8.91 10.25
C ASN A 771 -12.37 10.00 11.05
N CYS A 772 -11.61 10.88 10.38
CA CYS A 772 -10.66 11.81 11.02
C CYS A 772 -11.25 13.20 11.31
N THR A 773 -10.70 13.88 12.32
CA THR A 773 -11.09 15.25 12.70
C THR A 773 -9.90 16.20 12.63
N PHE A 774 -9.95 17.16 11.72
CA PHE A 774 -8.94 18.21 11.51
C PHE A 774 -9.35 19.49 12.22
N GLY A 775 -8.69 19.81 13.35
CA GLY A 775 -9.02 20.94 14.21
C GLY A 775 -7.96 22.03 14.24
N GLY A 776 -8.32 23.27 13.88
CA GLY A 776 -7.48 24.45 14.13
C GLY A 776 -6.12 24.46 13.42
N ASN A 777 -5.94 23.66 12.37
CA ASN A 777 -4.68 23.59 11.63
C ASN A 777 -4.49 24.84 10.76
N ARG A 778 -3.23 25.18 10.48
CA ARG A 778 -2.84 26.42 9.80
C ARG A 778 -1.84 26.19 8.69
N ALA A 779 -2.12 26.77 7.53
CA ALA A 779 -1.18 26.99 6.45
C ALA A 779 -0.79 28.49 6.38
N SER A 780 0.47 28.79 6.06
CA SER A 780 0.92 30.15 5.73
C SER A 780 0.97 30.43 4.23
N ASP A 781 0.50 29.48 3.42
CA ASP A 781 0.36 29.57 1.96
C ASP A 781 -0.95 28.91 1.51
N VAL A 782 -1.03 27.57 1.48
CA VAL A 782 -2.18 26.86 0.89
C VAL A 782 -2.59 25.59 1.65
N GLY A 783 -3.90 25.32 1.73
CA GLY A 783 -4.43 24.09 2.33
C GLY A 783 -4.31 24.08 3.86
N GLY A 784 -5.22 24.79 4.55
CA GLY A 784 -5.15 24.99 6.00
C GLY A 784 -5.11 23.70 6.82
N ALA A 785 -5.79 22.64 6.37
CA ALA A 785 -5.59 21.27 6.84
C ALA A 785 -4.80 20.43 5.82
N ILE A 786 -5.28 20.30 4.59
CA ILE A 786 -4.72 19.38 3.58
C ILE A 786 -4.31 20.13 2.32
N PHE A 787 -3.13 19.80 1.79
CA PHE A 787 -2.69 20.22 0.45
C PHE A 787 -2.44 18.99 -0.43
N CYS A 788 -3.01 18.99 -1.63
CA CYS A 788 -2.88 17.94 -2.63
C CYS A 788 -2.24 18.50 -3.92
N SER A 789 -1.14 17.89 -4.37
CA SER A 789 -0.48 18.21 -5.64
C SER A 789 -0.29 16.94 -6.47
N SER A 790 -0.88 16.86 -7.66
CA SER A 790 -0.91 15.62 -8.46
C SER A 790 -1.33 14.40 -7.61
N SER A 791 -2.34 14.58 -6.75
CA SER A 791 -2.66 13.67 -5.64
C SER A 791 -4.17 13.61 -5.44
N SER A 792 -4.75 12.41 -5.51
CA SER A 792 -6.20 12.19 -5.39
C SER A 792 -6.52 11.32 -4.17
N PRO A 793 -6.22 11.77 -2.92
CA PRO A 793 -6.56 11.02 -1.73
C PRO A 793 -8.07 10.80 -1.60
N SER A 794 -8.43 9.70 -0.96
CA SER A 794 -9.81 9.41 -0.56
C SER A 794 -10.04 9.95 0.85
N ILE A 795 -11.07 10.77 1.04
CA ILE A 795 -11.38 11.46 2.30
C ILE A 795 -12.81 11.12 2.69
N THR A 796 -13.01 10.30 3.72
CA THR A 796 -14.31 9.74 4.09
C THR A 796 -14.63 10.00 5.55
N ASN A 797 -15.91 10.26 5.86
CA ASN A 797 -16.42 10.42 7.23
C ASN A 797 -15.59 11.44 8.09
N CYS A 798 -15.05 12.49 7.46
CA CYS A 798 -14.10 13.42 8.09
C CYS A 798 -14.72 14.78 8.48
N ILE A 799 -14.22 15.38 9.56
CA ILE A 799 -14.65 16.70 10.05
C ILE A 799 -13.50 17.70 9.98
N PHE A 800 -13.62 18.72 9.15
CA PHE A 800 -12.71 19.86 9.04
C PHE A 800 -13.30 21.05 9.78
N SER A 801 -12.77 21.37 10.97
CA SER A 801 -13.29 22.46 11.80
C SER A 801 -12.22 23.51 12.17
N GLY A 802 -12.49 24.78 11.82
CA GLY A 802 -11.67 25.92 12.22
C GLY A 802 -10.25 25.97 11.63
N ASN A 803 -9.98 25.25 10.54
CA ASN A 803 -8.68 25.28 9.88
C ASN A 803 -8.51 26.59 9.07
N SER A 804 -7.26 27.00 8.79
CA SER A 804 -6.99 28.35 8.27
C SER A 804 -5.81 28.43 7.29
N ALA A 805 -5.97 29.20 6.21
CA ALA A 805 -4.90 29.57 5.28
C ALA A 805 -4.63 31.08 5.41
N VAL A 806 -3.54 31.46 6.09
CA VAL A 806 -3.35 32.79 6.70
C VAL A 806 -2.07 33.46 6.21
N GLY A 807 -2.20 34.55 5.45
CA GLY A 807 -1.11 35.27 4.80
C GLY A 807 -1.51 35.91 3.46
N SER A 808 -0.53 36.45 2.73
CA SER A 808 -0.76 37.06 1.42
C SER A 808 -1.00 36.01 0.34
N TYR A 809 -2.15 36.12 -0.36
CA TYR A 809 -2.59 35.20 -1.43
C TYR A 809 -2.98 33.78 -0.98
N CYS A 810 -3.20 33.56 0.32
CA CYS A 810 -3.42 32.23 0.89
C CYS A 810 -4.81 31.62 0.60
N ARG A 811 -4.86 30.33 0.29
CA ARG A 811 -6.05 29.68 -0.33
C ARG A 811 -6.38 28.32 0.27
N GLY A 812 -7.65 27.93 0.21
CA GLY A 812 -8.11 26.60 0.64
C GLY A 812 -8.03 26.46 2.16
N GLY A 813 -8.98 27.06 2.88
CA GLY A 813 -8.96 27.12 4.35
C GLY A 813 -9.01 25.76 5.03
N ALA A 814 -9.60 24.74 4.40
CA ALA A 814 -9.44 23.34 4.76
C ALA A 814 -8.55 22.60 3.75
N ILE A 815 -8.90 22.60 2.47
CA ILE A 815 -8.24 21.79 1.42
C ILE A 815 -7.82 22.66 0.22
N TYR A 816 -6.62 22.42 -0.29
CA TYR A 816 -6.16 22.95 -1.59
C TYR A 816 -5.83 21.80 -2.54
N CYS A 817 -6.42 21.81 -3.74
CA CYS A 817 -6.20 20.83 -4.79
C CYS A 817 -5.46 21.48 -5.96
N TYR A 818 -4.31 20.91 -6.36
CA TYR A 818 -3.54 21.28 -7.55
C TYR A 818 -3.37 20.08 -8.47
N SER A 819 -3.89 20.15 -9.71
CA SER A 819 -3.88 19.03 -10.67
C SER A 819 -4.36 17.71 -10.05
N SER A 820 -5.43 17.76 -9.27
CA SER A 820 -5.83 16.71 -8.30
C SER A 820 -7.34 16.45 -8.32
N GLU A 821 -7.74 15.20 -8.10
CA GLU A 821 -9.14 14.75 -8.17
C GLU A 821 -9.53 13.91 -6.94
N PRO A 822 -9.43 14.45 -5.70
CA PRO A 822 -9.76 13.69 -4.50
C PRO A 822 -11.26 13.42 -4.38
N THR A 823 -11.58 12.25 -3.83
CA THR A 823 -12.95 11.82 -3.51
C THR A 823 -13.25 12.17 -2.06
N ILE A 824 -14.34 12.90 -1.81
CA ILE A 824 -14.72 13.43 -0.49
C ILE A 824 -16.15 12.97 -0.18
N ILE A 825 -16.34 12.14 0.86
CA ILE A 825 -17.64 11.49 1.16
C ILE A 825 -18.00 11.69 2.64
N ASN A 826 -19.28 11.96 2.95
CA ASN A 826 -19.80 12.07 4.32
C ASN A 826 -19.04 13.10 5.20
N CYS A 827 -18.48 14.16 4.60
CA CYS A 827 -17.59 15.10 5.30
C CYS A 827 -18.28 16.40 5.73
N ILE A 828 -17.80 16.98 6.84
CA ILE A 828 -18.23 18.31 7.31
C ILE A 828 -17.07 19.30 7.19
N PHE A 829 -17.38 20.47 6.63
CA PHE A 829 -16.49 21.63 6.58
C PHE A 829 -17.14 22.76 7.37
N SER A 830 -16.67 23.00 8.59
CA SER A 830 -17.21 24.00 9.52
C SER A 830 -16.20 25.09 9.90
N GLY A 831 -16.54 26.36 9.68
CA GLY A 831 -15.75 27.48 10.20
C GLY A 831 -14.32 27.60 9.67
N ASN A 832 -13.98 26.96 8.54
CA ASN A 832 -12.65 27.05 7.96
C ASN A 832 -12.46 28.40 7.23
N SER A 833 -11.22 28.87 7.10
CA SER A 833 -10.96 30.26 6.68
C SER A 833 -9.76 30.44 5.74
N ALA A 834 -9.87 31.37 4.80
CA ALA A 834 -8.77 31.75 3.91
C ALA A 834 -8.65 33.28 3.79
N ASP A 835 -7.43 33.80 3.97
CA ASP A 835 -7.08 35.23 3.79
C ASP A 835 -7.13 35.69 2.31
N TYR A 836 -7.36 34.77 1.37
CA TYR A 836 -7.64 35.09 -0.02
C TYR A 836 -8.95 34.43 -0.52
N ASN A 837 -8.88 33.20 -1.02
CA ASN A 837 -9.97 32.52 -1.74
C ASN A 837 -10.15 31.06 -1.31
N GLY A 838 -11.37 30.52 -1.41
CA GLY A 838 -11.68 29.13 -1.08
C GLY A 838 -11.64 28.90 0.44
N GLY A 839 -12.68 29.33 1.16
CA GLY A 839 -12.73 29.26 2.63
C GLY A 839 -12.77 27.82 3.17
N ALA A 840 -13.35 26.87 2.44
CA ALA A 840 -13.17 25.44 2.66
C ALA A 840 -12.23 24.81 1.62
N ILE A 841 -12.61 24.80 0.34
CA ILE A 841 -11.89 24.11 -0.74
C ILE A 841 -11.46 25.11 -1.83
N PHE A 842 -10.24 24.97 -2.32
CA PHE A 842 -9.75 25.65 -3.52
C PHE A 842 -9.33 24.63 -4.57
N CYS A 843 -9.85 24.77 -5.78
CA CYS A 843 -9.57 23.90 -6.93
C CYS A 843 -8.72 24.65 -7.96
N ASP A 844 -7.52 24.14 -8.23
CA ASP A 844 -6.56 24.63 -9.22
C ASP A 844 -6.28 23.50 -10.23
N SER A 845 -6.77 23.63 -11.46
CA SER A 845 -6.75 22.55 -12.48
C SER A 845 -7.27 21.20 -11.94
N SER A 846 -8.31 21.22 -11.08
CA SER A 846 -8.66 20.11 -10.18
C SER A 846 -10.16 19.81 -10.18
N ASN A 847 -10.53 18.53 -10.12
CA ASN A 847 -11.91 18.04 -10.25
C ASN A 847 -12.31 17.14 -9.06
N PRO A 848 -12.34 17.65 -7.81
CA PRO A 848 -12.75 16.83 -6.68
C PRO A 848 -14.23 16.41 -6.80
N THR A 849 -14.52 15.17 -6.45
CA THR A 849 -15.89 14.64 -6.35
C THR A 849 -16.29 14.64 -4.89
N VAL A 850 -17.41 15.30 -4.57
CA VAL A 850 -17.86 15.54 -3.20
C VAL A 850 -19.29 15.01 -3.05
N THR A 851 -19.51 14.05 -2.16
CA THR A 851 -20.83 13.43 -1.97
C THR A 851 -21.24 13.41 -0.50
N ASN A 852 -22.52 13.64 -0.21
CA ASN A 852 -23.07 13.62 1.14
C ASN A 852 -22.31 14.56 2.11
N CYS A 853 -21.92 15.77 1.69
CA CYS A 853 -21.09 16.66 2.52
C CYS A 853 -21.86 17.90 2.99
N THR A 854 -21.41 18.52 4.09
CA THR A 854 -22.00 19.75 4.64
C THR A 854 -20.94 20.85 4.81
N PHE A 855 -21.11 21.97 4.10
CA PHE A 855 -20.27 23.17 4.16
C PHE A 855 -21.04 24.31 4.83
N SER A 856 -20.60 24.76 6.00
CA SER A 856 -21.22 25.90 6.69
C SER A 856 -20.23 26.75 7.47
N SER A 857 -20.52 28.05 7.59
CA SER A 857 -19.71 29.04 8.32
C SER A 857 -18.26 29.20 7.82
N ASN A 858 -17.92 28.66 6.65
CA ASN A 858 -16.58 28.84 6.06
C ASN A 858 -16.45 30.25 5.45
N ASN A 859 -15.26 30.84 5.51
CA ASN A 859 -15.03 32.25 5.20
C ASN A 859 -13.82 32.48 4.29
N ALA A 860 -14.03 33.14 3.16
CA ALA A 860 -12.96 33.69 2.31
C ALA A 860 -12.91 35.23 2.43
N ALA A 861 -11.72 35.82 2.55
CA ALA A 861 -11.57 37.28 2.57
C ALA A 861 -12.02 37.94 1.26
N TYR A 862 -11.89 37.24 0.12
CA TYR A 862 -12.32 37.72 -1.19
C TYR A 862 -13.40 36.82 -1.82
N TYR A 863 -13.06 35.62 -2.32
CA TYR A 863 -13.98 34.85 -3.15
C TYR A 863 -14.09 33.35 -2.79
N GLY A 864 -15.29 32.78 -2.91
CA GLY A 864 -15.54 31.36 -2.70
C GLY A 864 -15.47 30.97 -1.23
N GLY A 865 -16.50 31.30 -0.44
CA GLY A 865 -16.51 31.04 1.01
C GLY A 865 -16.53 29.56 1.36
N ALA A 866 -17.27 28.73 0.62
CA ALA A 866 -17.05 27.29 0.61
C ALA A 866 -16.03 26.89 -0.47
N ILE A 867 -16.34 27.11 -1.76
CA ILE A 867 -15.56 26.58 -2.90
C ILE A 867 -15.13 27.68 -3.88
N TYR A 868 -13.89 27.61 -4.36
CA TYR A 868 -13.35 28.45 -5.43
C TYR A 868 -12.71 27.59 -6.54
N CYS A 869 -13.05 27.86 -7.80
CA CYS A 869 -12.58 27.11 -8.97
C CYS A 869 -11.78 28.00 -9.94
N VAL A 870 -10.61 27.53 -10.39
CA VAL A 870 -9.77 28.20 -11.39
C VAL A 870 -8.98 27.21 -12.27
N PHE A 871 -8.55 27.67 -13.43
CA PHE A 871 -7.75 26.94 -14.43
C PHE A 871 -8.41 25.65 -14.92
N SER A 872 -9.66 25.76 -15.40
CA SER A 872 -10.48 24.65 -15.89
C SER A 872 -10.90 23.61 -14.84
N SER A 873 -10.83 23.95 -13.56
CA SER A 873 -11.36 23.12 -12.47
C SER A 873 -12.87 22.91 -12.60
N SER A 874 -13.32 21.67 -12.49
CA SER A 874 -14.72 21.26 -12.65
C SER A 874 -15.17 20.28 -11.55
N PRO A 875 -15.20 20.71 -10.27
CA PRO A 875 -15.73 19.89 -9.18
C PRO A 875 -17.18 19.46 -9.40
N THR A 876 -17.54 18.28 -8.88
CA THR A 876 -18.91 17.76 -8.85
C THR A 876 -19.33 17.50 -7.41
N LEU A 877 -20.49 18.03 -7.04
CA LEU A 877 -21.10 17.87 -5.73
C LEU A 877 -22.41 17.10 -5.86
N ASN A 878 -22.62 16.11 -5.00
CA ASN A 878 -23.81 15.26 -4.95
C ASN A 878 -24.40 15.26 -3.54
N ASN A 879 -25.73 15.31 -3.40
CA ASN A 879 -26.44 15.16 -2.11
C ASN A 879 -25.85 16.01 -0.97
N SER A 880 -25.36 17.22 -1.27
CA SER A 880 -24.54 18.02 -0.33
C SER A 880 -25.19 19.35 0.04
N ILE A 881 -24.92 19.85 1.25
CA ILE A 881 -25.40 21.14 1.74
C ILE A 881 -24.27 22.18 1.68
N LEU A 882 -24.55 23.35 1.11
CA LEU A 882 -23.69 24.53 1.11
C LEU A 882 -24.50 25.72 1.63
N TRP A 883 -24.40 26.01 2.93
CA TRP A 883 -25.26 27.02 3.55
C TRP A 883 -24.60 27.85 4.65
N GLY A 884 -24.75 29.16 4.56
CA GLY A 884 -24.25 30.11 5.56
C GLY A 884 -22.73 30.23 5.55
N ASN A 885 -22.11 30.14 4.37
CA ASN A 885 -20.71 30.46 4.17
C ASN A 885 -20.58 31.96 3.81
N SER A 886 -19.36 32.47 3.64
CA SER A 886 -19.14 33.90 3.46
C SER A 886 -17.90 34.24 2.63
N ALA A 887 -18.03 35.24 1.76
CA ALA A 887 -16.94 35.75 0.93
C ALA A 887 -16.96 37.28 0.86
N GLY A 888 -15.88 37.94 1.25
CA GLY A 888 -15.84 39.40 1.40
C GLY A 888 -16.00 40.22 0.11
N SER A 889 -15.81 39.60 -1.07
CA SER A 889 -15.97 40.21 -2.40
C SER A 889 -16.98 39.49 -3.31
N GLY A 890 -17.45 38.29 -2.95
CA GLY A 890 -18.55 37.59 -3.62
C GLY A 890 -18.36 36.07 -3.70
N GLY A 891 -19.47 35.34 -3.88
CA GLY A 891 -19.43 33.88 -3.94
C GLY A 891 -19.32 33.28 -2.55
N ASN A 892 -20.31 33.52 -1.68
CA ASN A 892 -20.36 32.97 -0.33
C ASN A 892 -20.23 31.44 -0.36
N GLU A 893 -20.98 30.80 -1.24
CA GLU A 893 -20.95 29.36 -1.46
C GLU A 893 -19.91 29.03 -2.53
N ILE A 894 -20.06 29.55 -3.77
CA ILE A 894 -19.23 29.15 -4.92
C ILE A 894 -18.74 30.36 -5.73
N HIS A 895 -17.48 30.32 -6.17
CA HIS A 895 -16.92 31.25 -7.15
C HIS A 895 -16.20 30.51 -8.29
N ILE A 896 -16.55 30.87 -9.53
CA ILE A 896 -15.90 30.36 -10.76
C ILE A 896 -15.04 31.47 -11.38
N SER A 897 -13.71 31.32 -11.37
CA SER A 897 -12.79 32.42 -11.69
C SER A 897 -12.58 32.67 -13.19
N ASP A 898 -12.83 31.70 -14.05
CA ASP A 898 -12.58 31.78 -15.49
C ASP A 898 -13.61 30.99 -16.31
N THR A 899 -13.56 31.14 -17.63
CA THR A 899 -14.50 30.53 -18.58
C THR A 899 -14.32 29.04 -18.79
N GLY A 900 -13.17 28.47 -18.43
CA GLY A 900 -12.90 27.03 -18.57
C GLY A 900 -13.36 26.23 -17.35
N SER A 901 -13.37 26.87 -16.19
CA SER A 901 -13.80 26.27 -14.92
C SER A 901 -15.33 26.16 -14.85
N SER A 902 -15.83 25.19 -14.10
CA SER A 902 -17.26 24.93 -13.92
C SER A 902 -17.55 24.39 -12.52
N CYS A 903 -18.81 24.10 -12.21
CA CYS A 903 -19.18 23.30 -11.04
C CYS A 903 -20.50 22.59 -11.31
N THR A 904 -20.61 21.30 -10.98
CA THR A 904 -21.86 20.55 -11.10
C THR A 904 -22.44 20.30 -9.71
N LEU A 905 -23.71 20.64 -9.49
CA LEU A 905 -24.46 20.40 -8.27
C LEU A 905 -25.63 19.46 -8.57
N ASN A 906 -25.62 18.28 -7.98
CA ASN A 906 -26.67 17.26 -8.14
C ASN A 906 -27.37 17.04 -6.80
N CYS A 907 -28.68 17.30 -6.74
CA CYS A 907 -29.52 17.13 -5.55
C CYS A 907 -28.93 17.79 -4.30
N CYS A 908 -28.36 18.99 -4.45
CA CYS A 908 -27.71 19.73 -3.37
C CYS A 908 -28.63 20.81 -2.77
N CYS A 909 -28.44 21.13 -1.49
CA CYS A 909 -29.09 22.26 -0.83
C CYS A 909 -28.11 23.44 -0.75
N VAL A 910 -28.47 24.60 -1.32
CA VAL A 910 -27.52 25.67 -1.59
C VAL A 910 -28.18 27.05 -1.69
N ASP A 911 -27.58 28.05 -1.05
CA ASP A 911 -27.95 29.46 -1.25
C ASP A 911 -27.45 29.93 -2.62
N ASN A 912 -28.35 29.89 -3.62
CA ASN A 912 -28.03 30.31 -4.99
C ASN A 912 -27.84 31.84 -5.15
N THR A 913 -28.05 32.64 -4.09
CA THR A 913 -27.62 34.04 -4.08
C THR A 913 -26.12 34.17 -3.80
N GLY A 914 -25.50 33.12 -3.26
CA GLY A 914 -24.08 32.99 -2.92
C GLY A 914 -23.16 32.54 -4.06
N TYR A 915 -23.58 32.63 -5.33
CA TYR A 915 -22.72 32.36 -6.50
C TYR A 915 -22.05 33.63 -7.05
N SER A 916 -20.85 33.50 -7.62
CA SER A 916 -20.19 34.63 -8.32
C SER A 916 -19.12 34.22 -9.34
N GLY A 917 -18.55 35.22 -10.02
CA GLY A 917 -17.62 35.01 -11.13
C GLY A 917 -18.38 34.58 -12.39
N TRP A 918 -17.89 33.56 -13.08
CA TRP A 918 -18.58 32.93 -14.21
C TRP A 918 -19.67 31.96 -13.73
N ALA A 919 -20.60 32.46 -12.89
CA ALA A 919 -21.64 31.65 -12.26
C ALA A 919 -22.59 30.94 -13.25
N GLY A 920 -22.64 31.38 -14.51
CA GLY A 920 -23.33 30.66 -15.60
C GLY A 920 -22.69 29.33 -16.01
N ASN A 921 -21.49 29.01 -15.49
CA ASN A 921 -20.84 27.71 -15.62
C ASN A 921 -21.16 26.77 -14.42
N ILE A 922 -22.07 27.16 -13.52
CA ILE A 922 -22.61 26.27 -12.48
C ILE A 922 -23.82 25.54 -13.06
N THR A 923 -23.79 24.21 -13.05
CA THR A 923 -24.90 23.35 -13.50
C THR A 923 -25.65 22.83 -12.29
N GLU A 924 -26.93 23.16 -12.16
CA GLU A 924 -27.78 22.74 -11.04
C GLU A 924 -28.82 21.70 -11.51
N ASN A 925 -28.69 20.47 -11.02
CA ASN A 925 -29.63 19.38 -11.23
C ASN A 925 -30.39 19.14 -9.92
N ASN A 926 -31.72 19.33 -9.93
CA ASN A 926 -32.62 19.07 -8.79
C ASN A 926 -32.22 19.72 -7.45
N CYS A 927 -31.59 20.89 -7.46
CA CYS A 927 -31.09 21.56 -6.24
C CYS A 927 -32.20 22.31 -5.45
N ILE A 928 -31.95 22.53 -4.15
CA ILE A 928 -32.88 23.13 -3.19
C ILE A 928 -32.31 24.46 -2.66
N HIS A 929 -33.09 25.54 -2.78
CA HIS A 929 -32.70 26.90 -2.38
C HIS A 929 -33.49 27.41 -1.17
N GLN A 930 -33.63 26.56 -0.16
CA GLN A 930 -34.30 26.85 1.10
C GLN A 930 -33.37 26.46 2.25
N GLU A 931 -33.45 27.17 3.37
CA GLU A 931 -32.58 26.93 4.53
C GLU A 931 -32.65 25.45 4.98
N PRO A 932 -31.51 24.75 5.17
CA PRO A 932 -31.47 23.34 5.58
C PRO A 932 -31.95 23.11 7.02
N GLN A 933 -32.21 24.18 7.78
CA GLN A 933 -32.74 24.14 9.14
C GLN A 933 -31.95 23.22 10.08
N PHE A 934 -30.61 23.37 10.11
CA PHE A 934 -29.73 22.67 11.05
C PHE A 934 -30.20 22.82 12.51
N VAL A 935 -30.06 21.78 13.33
CA VAL A 935 -30.44 21.80 14.76
C VAL A 935 -29.74 22.94 15.49
N ASN A 936 -28.41 23.00 15.47
CA ASN A 936 -27.62 24.04 16.13
C ASN A 936 -26.25 24.29 15.47
N ALA A 937 -26.26 24.76 14.22
CA ALA A 937 -25.06 25.07 13.42
C ALA A 937 -24.06 26.02 14.11
N ALA A 938 -24.53 26.91 15.00
CA ALA A 938 -23.66 27.83 15.75
C ALA A 938 -22.70 27.11 16.73
N ASN A 939 -23.03 25.87 17.12
CA ASN A 939 -22.18 25.00 17.94
C ASN A 939 -21.61 23.81 17.14
N GLY A 940 -21.70 23.83 15.80
CA GLY A 940 -21.24 22.74 14.92
C GLY A 940 -22.19 21.55 14.80
N ASP A 941 -23.43 21.64 15.29
CA ASP A 941 -24.43 20.59 15.15
C ASP A 941 -25.29 20.81 13.89
N TYR A 942 -24.94 20.06 12.84
CA TYR A 942 -25.52 20.14 11.50
C TYR A 942 -26.56 19.05 11.20
N HIS A 943 -27.09 18.36 12.21
CA HIS A 943 -28.25 17.49 12.05
C HIS A 943 -29.47 18.29 11.55
N LEU A 944 -30.41 17.63 10.88
CA LEU A 944 -31.61 18.27 10.32
C LEU A 944 -32.77 18.31 11.35
N LYS A 945 -33.41 19.49 11.47
CA LYS A 945 -34.70 19.62 12.16
C LYS A 945 -35.79 18.92 11.35
N ASP A 946 -36.82 18.44 12.03
CA ASP A 946 -37.96 17.68 11.48
C ASP A 946 -38.79 18.43 10.40
N THR A 947 -38.51 19.72 10.19
CA THR A 947 -39.14 20.60 9.19
C THR A 947 -38.19 21.01 8.05
N SER A 948 -37.00 20.40 7.98
CA SER A 948 -35.97 20.67 6.97
C SER A 948 -36.43 20.26 5.56
N PRO A 949 -36.11 21.06 4.53
CA PRO A 949 -36.34 20.69 3.13
C PRO A 949 -35.30 19.68 2.59
N CYS A 950 -34.31 19.27 3.39
CA CYS A 950 -33.24 18.35 2.99
C CYS A 950 -33.52 16.88 3.33
N ILE A 951 -34.60 16.61 4.10
CA ILE A 951 -34.99 15.27 4.52
C ILE A 951 -35.67 14.53 3.36
N ASP A 952 -35.31 13.25 3.16
CA ASP A 952 -35.81 12.36 2.10
C ASP A 952 -35.69 12.96 0.67
N ALA A 953 -34.71 13.84 0.44
CA ALA A 953 -34.69 14.78 -0.70
C ALA A 953 -33.46 14.65 -1.65
N GLY A 954 -32.50 13.78 -1.36
CA GLY A 954 -31.36 13.49 -2.22
C GLY A 954 -31.67 12.46 -3.32
N ASP A 955 -30.63 11.94 -3.96
CA ASP A 955 -30.72 10.87 -4.96
C ASP A 955 -29.81 9.70 -4.58
N ASN A 956 -30.41 8.53 -4.35
CA ASN A 956 -29.73 7.30 -3.97
C ASN A 956 -28.73 6.83 -5.03
N THR A 957 -28.96 7.12 -6.31
CA THR A 957 -28.07 6.71 -7.42
C THR A 957 -26.74 7.45 -7.42
N LEU A 958 -26.65 8.56 -6.66
CA LEU A 958 -25.43 9.33 -6.46
C LEU A 958 -24.69 8.94 -5.19
N VAL A 959 -25.29 8.13 -4.30
CA VAL A 959 -24.62 7.60 -3.10
C VAL A 959 -23.62 6.53 -3.55
N PRO A 960 -22.31 6.66 -3.24
CA PRO A 960 -21.33 5.67 -3.67
C PRO A 960 -21.63 4.31 -3.04
N SER A 961 -21.63 3.27 -3.87
CA SER A 961 -21.76 1.87 -3.46
C SER A 961 -20.73 1.53 -2.37
N GLY A 962 -21.20 1.12 -1.20
CA GLY A 962 -20.37 0.87 -0.01
C GLY A 962 -20.55 1.91 1.10
N VAL A 963 -21.13 3.08 0.80
CA VAL A 963 -21.55 4.08 1.79
C VAL A 963 -22.87 3.65 2.42
N ASP A 964 -22.82 2.61 3.25
CA ASP A 964 -23.98 2.06 3.96
C ASP A 964 -24.40 2.92 5.17
N LYS A 965 -23.53 3.85 5.62
CA LYS A 965 -23.72 4.69 6.80
C LYS A 965 -23.55 6.19 6.55
N ASP A 966 -24.12 6.99 7.44
CA ASP A 966 -23.89 8.43 7.58
C ASP A 966 -22.71 8.73 8.53
N LEU A 967 -22.38 10.01 8.73
CA LEU A 967 -21.29 10.43 9.61
C LEU A 967 -21.51 10.09 11.10
N ASP A 968 -22.75 9.82 11.51
CA ASP A 968 -23.09 9.36 12.87
C ASP A 968 -22.99 7.83 13.02
N GLY A 969 -22.56 7.12 11.97
CA GLY A 969 -22.40 5.67 11.93
C GLY A 969 -23.70 4.88 11.79
N LYS A 970 -24.80 5.55 11.43
CA LYS A 970 -26.15 4.97 11.29
C LYS A 970 -26.47 4.74 9.81
N PRO A 971 -27.50 3.94 9.44
CA PRO A 971 -27.81 3.66 8.03
C PRO A 971 -27.98 4.91 7.17
N ARG A 972 -27.35 4.93 5.98
CA ARG A 972 -27.32 6.11 5.08
C ARG A 972 -28.64 6.37 4.35
N ILE A 973 -29.57 5.42 4.32
CA ILE A 973 -30.87 5.54 3.65
C ILE A 973 -31.92 4.91 4.57
N VAL A 974 -32.84 5.71 5.11
CA VAL A 974 -33.86 5.21 6.07
C VAL A 974 -35.27 5.20 5.48
N ASN A 975 -35.77 6.30 4.91
CA ASN A 975 -37.15 6.36 4.37
C ASN A 975 -37.21 6.08 2.85
N ALA A 976 -36.33 5.20 2.37
CA ALA A 976 -36.11 4.85 0.96
C ALA A 976 -35.54 5.96 0.04
N THR A 977 -35.41 7.20 0.50
CA THR A 977 -34.58 8.25 -0.14
C THR A 977 -33.54 8.75 0.86
N VAL A 978 -32.33 9.04 0.39
CA VAL A 978 -31.24 9.64 1.19
C VAL A 978 -31.48 11.11 1.52
N ASP A 979 -31.08 11.56 2.70
CA ASP A 979 -31.04 12.99 3.06
C ASP A 979 -29.90 13.73 2.34
N ILE A 980 -30.13 15.00 2.00
CA ILE A 980 -29.06 15.89 1.54
C ILE A 980 -28.19 16.29 2.73
N GLY A 981 -26.89 16.00 2.69
CA GLY A 981 -25.88 16.39 3.70
C GLY A 981 -25.13 15.21 4.33
N ALA A 982 -24.30 15.49 5.33
CA ALA A 982 -23.44 14.49 6.00
C ALA A 982 -24.14 13.56 6.99
N TYR A 983 -25.38 13.86 7.37
CA TYR A 983 -26.20 13.09 8.31
C TYR A 983 -27.49 12.60 7.63
N GLU A 984 -28.02 11.49 8.14
CA GLU A 984 -29.36 10.98 7.79
C GLU A 984 -30.34 11.24 8.96
N LYS A 985 -31.57 11.63 8.66
CA LYS A 985 -32.63 11.82 9.66
C LYS A 985 -33.27 10.51 10.09
N GLN A 986 -33.25 10.23 11.39
CA GLN A 986 -33.76 9.01 12.04
C GLN A 986 -34.52 9.33 13.34
#